data_AF-A0A1G1BZ91-F1
#
_entry.id   AF-A0A1G1BZ91-F1
#
_cell.length_a   1.000
_cell.length_b   1.000
_cell.length_c   1.000
_cell.angle_alpha   90.00
_cell.angle_beta   90.00
_cell.angle_gamma   90.00
#
_symmetry.space_group_name_H-M   'P 1'
#
loop_
_entity.id
_entity.type
_entity.pdbx_description
1 polymer ?
#
loop_
_entity_poly.entity_id
_entity_poly.type
_entity_poly.pdbx_seq_one_letter_code
_entity_poly.pdbx_strand_id
1 'polypeptide(L)'
;MSDRALTDKIRAEVLGMGMDLVGFAPVSRWEHAPYLLSPPAILPETQSVVVGAIHITDTWTEMGGEPEPQDRSPGGWMDQNSLLDRVSYRIVRALNAAGHKAIGVASSNIWRYRKYEGIPSLFAPDLSHIHAAAAAGLGEIGWSGLLITPEFGPRVRFVSIVTSADLVPTPMYDGPKLCDMCMECVKHCPTAALRKELGKPHEVKIGGKTYKYANKNMWRCAWAEHFNLDLNSETLKNADCVNEELIMKETVEKGWRGHERGVCQKWCVPPHLRTRDASFGRPEKQIAMNRINKRYPENMPTLRKMRDDVVAAAIRMGADVCAVGPVTKDIETVPGYTLRREMPGARTVISFAMSFPPELRRSGPLQGAVGTLMHHICLRIARMVEDYGYHATSYNWAHDLGEMAGLGKRGTGEFRELETPEFGNCVITGAVVTDALLDPTPVPEKADRPIAARTLTPKRLRQRLEAVADGNLVSLLGVAPVERFSKTVADLKANVNEAELGERVDDVGLPAHGPWKSKIVKDTVKIKGPKDYMPEAKSVIVFGMHTPQELVDNTGLPKSQQIGTYAFWQYQTYRELCNAAFYMAKFLSAQGHKVLAVDDMLGVGSRTATPRGRFPDHRSNAIEAVAAGLGQIGASGGLLTPEFGAQQRLMVLITDAELPADEVYKGADLCVKCGACVKKCPMHAFENTAFAVQVDGIKINVPRIERHRCDWSKRYNLCPDEGPALHGLKTNVPAPEGRRVTIEDLAAACEKKDTVGKHTPCTIEMCTRHCPAGAAK
;
A
#
# COMPACT_ATOMS: atom_id res chain seq x y z
N MET A 1 25.38 19.47 13.25
CA MET A 1 24.68 19.29 14.53
C MET A 1 23.34 18.73 14.18
N SER A 2 22.98 17.59 14.74
CA SER A 2 21.71 16.93 14.42
C SER A 2 20.51 17.82 14.75
N ASP A 3 19.50 17.83 13.88
CA ASP A 3 18.32 18.66 13.99
C ASP A 3 17.30 18.04 14.95
N ARG A 4 17.34 18.49 16.20
CA ARG A 4 16.43 18.04 17.25
C ARG A 4 14.98 18.42 16.97
N ALA A 5 14.72 19.62 16.45
CA ALA A 5 13.35 20.10 16.22
C ALA A 5 12.67 19.28 15.12
N LEU A 6 13.39 19.02 14.01
CA LEU A 6 12.91 18.13 12.97
C LEU A 6 12.73 16.69 13.47
N THR A 7 13.66 16.19 14.29
CA THR A 7 13.55 14.84 14.87
C THR A 7 12.27 14.68 15.70
N ASP A 8 11.97 15.64 16.59
CA ASP A 8 10.77 15.61 17.43
C ASP A 8 9.49 15.78 16.60
N LYS A 9 9.52 16.59 15.53
CA LYS A 9 8.41 16.69 14.57
C LYS A 9 8.14 15.35 13.87
N ILE A 10 9.17 14.72 13.31
CA ILE A 10 9.03 13.43 12.63
C ILE A 10 8.55 12.35 13.60
N ARG A 11 9.05 12.33 14.85
CA ARG A 11 8.57 11.45 15.91
C ARG A 11 7.06 11.62 16.14
N ALA A 12 6.59 12.86 16.27
CA ALA A 12 5.19 13.17 16.47
C ALA A 12 4.32 12.72 15.28
N GLU A 13 4.77 12.92 14.05
CA GLU A 13 4.05 12.49 12.84
C GLU A 13 3.96 10.95 12.75
N VAL A 14 5.06 10.24 12.98
CA VAL A 14 5.10 8.76 12.93
C VAL A 14 4.14 8.15 13.95
N LEU A 15 4.22 8.59 15.22
CA LEU A 15 3.36 8.10 16.29
C LEU A 15 1.89 8.56 16.09
N GLY A 16 1.68 9.80 15.68
CA GLY A 16 0.36 10.38 15.42
C GLY A 16 -0.42 9.69 14.30
N MET A 17 0.28 9.05 13.35
CA MET A 17 -0.33 8.22 12.31
C MET A 17 -0.61 6.77 12.72
N GLY A 18 -0.31 6.38 13.97
CA GLY A 18 -0.69 5.09 14.55
C GLY A 18 0.44 4.05 14.62
N MET A 19 1.71 4.47 14.53
CA MET A 19 2.83 3.62 14.92
C MET A 19 3.00 3.62 16.44
N ASP A 20 3.39 2.48 17.00
CA ASP A 20 3.65 2.31 18.44
C ASP A 20 5.07 2.72 18.83
N LEU A 21 6.04 2.54 17.93
CA LEU A 21 7.45 2.89 18.16
C LEU A 21 8.04 3.67 16.98
N VAL A 22 9.03 4.50 17.27
CA VAL A 22 9.86 5.16 16.26
C VAL A 22 11.31 5.27 16.73
N GLY A 23 12.25 4.96 15.84
CA GLY A 23 13.68 5.07 16.10
C GLY A 23 14.42 5.76 14.95
N PHE A 24 15.55 6.37 15.29
CA PHE A 24 16.40 7.11 14.35
C PHE A 24 17.81 6.52 14.39
N ALA A 25 18.27 6.00 13.26
CA ALA A 25 19.59 5.38 13.14
C ALA A 25 20.53 6.24 12.27
N PRO A 26 21.70 6.66 12.76
CA PRO A 26 22.70 7.29 11.92
C PRO A 26 23.28 6.27 10.93
N VAL A 27 23.60 6.73 9.73
CA VAL A 27 24.10 5.88 8.63
C VAL A 27 25.35 5.08 9.01
N SER A 28 26.17 5.59 9.93
CA SER A 28 27.37 4.91 10.45
C SER A 28 27.09 3.53 11.04
N ARG A 29 25.85 3.24 11.47
CA ARG A 29 25.48 1.91 11.99
C ARG A 29 25.44 0.81 10.92
N TRP A 30 25.61 1.15 9.64
CA TRP A 30 25.72 0.23 8.50
C TRP A 30 27.16 0.03 7.99
N GLU A 31 28.20 0.47 8.70
CA GLU A 31 29.61 0.37 8.25
C GLU A 31 30.05 -1.04 7.82
N HIS A 32 29.42 -2.09 8.36
CA HIS A 32 29.72 -3.49 8.07
C HIS A 32 28.69 -4.19 7.18
N ALA A 33 27.65 -3.47 6.72
CA ALA A 33 26.63 -4.04 5.84
C ALA A 33 27.15 -4.15 4.39
N PRO A 34 26.74 -5.19 3.63
CA PRO A 34 26.93 -5.18 2.19
C PRO A 34 26.32 -3.92 1.57
N TYR A 35 27.04 -3.26 0.66
CA TYR A 35 26.63 -1.96 0.09
C TYR A 35 25.18 -1.99 -0.43
N LEU A 36 24.82 -3.00 -1.22
CA LEU A 36 23.48 -3.14 -1.81
C LEU A 36 22.33 -3.35 -0.80
N LEU A 37 22.66 -3.64 0.46
CA LEU A 37 21.71 -3.78 1.58
C LEU A 37 21.84 -2.62 2.59
N SER A 38 22.52 -1.53 2.20
CA SER A 38 22.80 -0.38 3.05
C SER A 38 22.05 0.88 2.57
N PRO A 39 21.74 1.83 3.47
CA PRO A 39 21.05 3.06 3.09
C PRO A 39 21.75 3.86 1.99
N PRO A 40 23.11 3.98 1.94
CA PRO A 40 23.80 4.65 0.83
C PRO A 40 23.59 4.06 -0.56
N ALA A 41 23.16 2.79 -0.69
CA ALA A 41 22.77 2.25 -2.00
C ALA A 41 21.40 2.78 -2.46
N ILE A 42 20.52 3.13 -1.53
CA ILE A 42 19.20 3.70 -1.81
C ILE A 42 19.31 5.20 -2.05
N LEU A 43 20.00 5.91 -1.15
CA LEU A 43 20.24 7.35 -1.22
C LEU A 43 21.70 7.63 -0.82
N PRO A 44 22.60 7.99 -1.76
CA PRO A 44 24.01 8.19 -1.47
C PRO A 44 24.30 9.19 -0.35
N GLU A 45 23.50 10.25 -0.23
CA GLU A 45 23.67 11.33 0.75
C GLU A 45 23.03 11.03 2.12
N THR A 46 22.65 9.77 2.38
CA THR A 46 22.00 9.39 3.65
C THR A 46 22.81 9.83 4.86
N GLN A 47 22.14 10.48 5.81
CA GLN A 47 22.65 10.74 7.15
C GLN A 47 21.93 9.90 8.21
N SER A 48 20.62 9.69 8.03
CA SER A 48 19.79 8.96 9.00
C SER A 48 18.79 8.02 8.33
N VAL A 49 18.37 7.00 9.08
CA VAL A 49 17.24 6.12 8.76
C VAL A 49 16.19 6.27 9.85
N VAL A 50 14.96 6.60 9.45
CA VAL A 50 13.78 6.60 10.33
C VAL A 50 13.16 5.21 10.27
N VAL A 51 12.87 4.61 11.43
CA VAL A 51 12.19 3.32 11.52
C VAL A 51 10.92 3.50 12.33
N GLY A 52 9.77 3.29 11.70
CA GLY A 52 8.47 3.21 12.36
C GLY A 52 8.09 1.75 12.64
N ALA A 53 7.37 1.51 13.74
CA ALA A 53 6.94 0.17 14.11
C ALA A 53 5.49 0.14 14.61
N ILE A 54 4.75 -0.89 14.23
CA ILE A 54 3.38 -1.14 14.69
C ILE A 54 3.29 -2.50 15.39
N HIS A 55 2.70 -2.50 16.59
CA HIS A 55 2.41 -3.70 17.35
C HIS A 55 1.26 -4.46 16.68
N ILE A 56 1.46 -5.76 16.48
CA ILE A 56 0.41 -6.69 16.09
C ILE A 56 -0.41 -6.98 17.32
N THR A 57 -1.73 -6.75 17.25
CA THR A 57 -2.58 -6.93 18.42
C THR A 57 -2.44 -8.32 19.03
N ASP A 58 -2.44 -8.37 20.36
CA ASP A 58 -2.30 -9.60 21.13
C ASP A 58 -3.41 -10.58 20.79
N THR A 59 -4.65 -10.10 20.69
CA THR A 59 -5.79 -10.91 20.28
C THR A 59 -5.55 -11.58 18.93
N TRP A 60 -5.10 -10.84 17.92
CA TRP A 60 -4.85 -11.40 16.59
C TRP A 60 -3.67 -12.38 16.61
N THR A 61 -2.64 -12.13 17.42
CA THR A 61 -1.50 -13.04 17.54
C THR A 61 -1.84 -14.33 18.27
N GLU A 62 -2.56 -14.26 19.38
CA GLU A 62 -2.86 -15.41 20.23
C GLU A 62 -3.94 -16.31 19.60
N MET A 63 -4.96 -15.70 19.00
CA MET A 63 -6.06 -16.43 18.35
C MET A 63 -5.82 -16.71 16.85
N GLY A 64 -4.83 -16.09 16.22
CA GLY A 64 -4.53 -16.28 14.80
C GLY A 64 -3.85 -17.62 14.48
N GLY A 65 -4.20 -18.24 13.36
CA GLY A 65 -3.62 -19.52 12.94
C GLY A 65 -4.08 -20.67 13.83
N GLU A 66 -5.39 -20.87 13.94
CA GLU A 66 -5.98 -21.80 14.89
C GLU A 66 -7.19 -22.59 14.32
N PRO A 67 -7.23 -23.93 14.43
CA PRO A 67 -6.31 -24.79 15.20
C PRO A 67 -4.88 -24.95 14.63
N GLU A 68 -4.66 -24.68 13.35
CA GLU A 68 -3.36 -24.77 12.70
C GLU A 68 -2.87 -23.41 12.16
N PRO A 69 -1.54 -23.19 12.03
CA PRO A 69 -0.99 -21.88 11.64
C PRO A 69 -1.53 -21.28 10.33
N GLN A 70 -2.09 -22.08 9.42
CA GLN A 70 -2.66 -21.61 8.16
C GLN A 70 -4.19 -21.41 8.22
N ASP A 71 -4.81 -21.59 9.38
CA ASP A 71 -6.22 -21.26 9.59
C ASP A 71 -6.43 -19.78 9.87
N ARG A 72 -7.61 -19.26 9.50
CA ARG A 72 -7.90 -17.83 9.49
C ARG A 72 -7.71 -17.19 10.86
N SER A 73 -7.12 -16.00 10.86
CA SER A 73 -6.99 -15.17 12.06
C SER A 73 -8.24 -14.34 12.36
N PRO A 74 -8.48 -13.93 13.63
CA PRO A 74 -9.67 -13.14 14.01
C PRO A 74 -9.91 -11.92 13.12
N GLY A 75 -11.13 -11.73 12.64
CA GLY A 75 -11.44 -10.60 11.74
C GLY A 75 -10.83 -10.72 10.34
N GLY A 76 -10.12 -11.81 10.04
CA GLY A 76 -9.44 -12.07 8.78
C GLY A 76 -8.03 -11.50 8.72
N TRP A 77 -7.64 -11.05 7.52
CA TRP A 77 -6.31 -10.52 7.26
C TRP A 77 -6.18 -9.09 7.77
N MET A 78 -5.43 -8.92 8.85
CA MET A 78 -5.11 -7.63 9.44
C MET A 78 -3.95 -6.98 8.65
N ASP A 79 -4.22 -6.37 7.50
CA ASP A 79 -3.17 -5.77 6.66
C ASP A 79 -2.55 -4.51 7.28
N GLN A 80 -1.54 -4.67 8.11
CA GLN A 80 -0.76 -3.56 8.66
C GLN A 80 0.19 -2.94 7.63
N ASN A 81 0.52 -3.67 6.54
CA ASN A 81 1.45 -3.18 5.52
C ASN A 81 0.89 -1.94 4.82
N SER A 82 -0.42 -1.90 4.56
CA SER A 82 -1.05 -0.70 3.97
C SER A 82 -0.90 0.57 4.82
N LEU A 83 -0.92 0.44 6.15
CA LEU A 83 -0.73 1.58 7.06
C LEU A 83 0.76 1.97 7.15
N LEU A 84 1.66 0.98 7.25
CA LEU A 84 3.12 1.18 7.24
C LEU A 84 3.59 1.89 5.96
N ASP A 85 3.14 1.41 4.80
CA ASP A 85 3.44 1.99 3.48
C ASP A 85 2.93 3.45 3.38
N ARG A 86 1.72 3.71 3.90
CA ARG A 86 1.15 5.07 3.96
C ARG A 86 1.97 5.99 4.87
N VAL A 87 2.36 5.53 6.07
CA VAL A 87 3.21 6.31 6.98
C VAL A 87 4.54 6.63 6.32
N SER A 88 5.20 5.64 5.72
CA SER A 88 6.48 5.82 5.01
C SER A 88 6.37 6.90 3.93
N TYR A 89 5.34 6.82 3.08
CA TYR A 89 5.09 7.83 2.04
C TYR A 89 4.92 9.24 2.61
N ARG A 90 4.09 9.39 3.65
CA ARG A 90 3.82 10.70 4.26
C ARG A 90 5.03 11.29 4.97
N ILE A 91 5.86 10.46 5.61
CA ILE A 91 7.11 10.90 6.24
C ILE A 91 8.14 11.35 5.21
N VAL A 92 8.26 10.66 4.07
CA VAL A 92 9.09 11.14 2.95
C VAL A 92 8.63 12.53 2.51
N ARG A 93 7.32 12.73 2.29
CA ARG A 93 6.76 14.04 1.91
C ARG A 93 7.01 15.12 2.97
N ALA A 94 6.94 14.78 4.26
CA ALA A 94 7.23 15.70 5.35
C ALA A 94 8.71 16.10 5.40
N LEU A 95 9.63 15.16 5.15
CA LEU A 95 11.07 15.42 5.06
C LEU A 95 11.41 16.27 3.83
N ASN A 96 10.80 15.99 2.67
CA ASN A 96 10.96 16.81 1.47
C ASN A 96 10.45 18.24 1.69
N ALA A 97 9.30 18.42 2.36
CA ALA A 97 8.78 19.74 2.72
C ALA A 97 9.70 20.49 3.70
N ALA A 98 10.52 19.77 4.47
CA ALA A 98 11.56 20.34 5.33
C ALA A 98 12.90 20.58 4.60
N GLY A 99 12.98 20.33 3.28
CA GLY A 99 14.17 20.56 2.46
C GLY A 99 15.16 19.38 2.43
N HIS A 100 14.78 18.20 2.94
CA HIS A 100 15.64 17.02 2.96
C HIS A 100 15.21 15.98 1.91
N LYS A 101 16.19 15.41 1.21
CA LYS A 101 15.98 14.23 0.36
C LYS A 101 15.59 13.03 1.21
N ALA A 102 14.61 12.25 0.76
CA ALA A 102 14.19 11.03 1.44
C ALA A 102 13.60 9.98 0.48
N ILE A 103 13.82 8.71 0.78
CA ILE A 103 13.28 7.57 0.02
C ILE A 103 12.71 6.55 1.01
N GLY A 104 11.45 6.18 0.80
CA GLY A 104 10.77 5.14 1.56
C GLY A 104 11.04 3.75 0.99
N VAL A 105 11.14 2.76 1.87
CA VAL A 105 11.23 1.34 1.51
C VAL A 105 9.89 0.67 1.82
N ALA A 106 9.34 -0.08 0.86
CA ALA A 106 8.08 -0.81 1.05
C ALA A 106 8.17 -1.80 2.22
N SER A 107 7.10 -1.92 3.01
CA SER A 107 7.12 -2.75 4.22
C SER A 107 7.31 -4.25 3.95
N SER A 108 6.93 -4.74 2.77
CA SER A 108 7.09 -6.14 2.32
C SER A 108 6.80 -6.32 0.82
N ASN A 109 6.91 -7.57 0.34
CA ASN A 109 6.52 -8.08 -0.99
C ASN A 109 7.41 -7.64 -2.16
N ILE A 110 8.62 -7.16 -1.87
CA ILE A 110 9.63 -6.86 -2.87
C ILE A 110 10.92 -7.59 -2.46
N TRP A 111 11.14 -8.76 -3.05
CA TRP A 111 12.18 -9.69 -2.63
C TRP A 111 12.99 -10.19 -3.83
N ARG A 112 14.32 -10.18 -3.69
CA ARG A 112 15.21 -10.94 -4.56
C ARG A 112 15.29 -12.36 -4.04
N TYR A 113 14.43 -13.24 -4.54
CA TYR A 113 14.33 -14.64 -4.09
C TYR A 113 15.64 -15.43 -4.29
N ARG A 114 16.39 -15.11 -5.34
CA ARG A 114 17.62 -15.81 -5.74
C ARG A 114 18.86 -14.99 -5.41
N LYS A 115 20.03 -15.64 -5.48
CA LYS A 115 21.32 -14.95 -5.36
C LYS A 115 21.39 -13.84 -6.41
N TYR A 116 21.93 -12.70 -5.98
CA TYR A 116 22.08 -11.52 -6.81
C TYR A 116 23.50 -11.01 -6.63
N GLU A 117 24.12 -10.51 -7.70
CA GLU A 117 25.50 -10.04 -7.63
C GLU A 117 25.64 -8.94 -6.55
N GLY A 118 26.66 -9.04 -5.70
CA GLY A 118 26.85 -8.13 -4.56
C GLY A 118 25.93 -8.38 -3.35
N ILE A 119 25.00 -9.34 -3.41
CA ILE A 119 24.12 -9.73 -2.31
C ILE A 119 24.33 -11.22 -1.98
N PRO A 120 24.90 -11.56 -0.81
CA PRO A 120 25.21 -12.95 -0.47
C PRO A 120 23.98 -13.77 -0.05
N SER A 121 22.87 -13.11 0.29
CA SER A 121 21.67 -13.73 0.86
C SER A 121 20.59 -14.02 -0.20
N LEU A 122 19.81 -15.07 0.04
CA LEU A 122 18.54 -15.31 -0.66
C LEU A 122 17.42 -14.50 -0.01
N PHE A 123 16.32 -14.27 -0.73
CA PHE A 123 15.15 -13.51 -0.24
C PHE A 123 15.55 -12.12 0.27
N ALA A 124 16.44 -11.45 -0.45
CA ALA A 124 16.99 -10.17 0.00
C ALA A 124 16.07 -8.99 -0.36
N PRO A 125 15.71 -8.13 0.60
CA PRO A 125 15.05 -6.86 0.32
C PRO A 125 16.06 -5.81 -0.16
N ASP A 126 15.57 -4.62 -0.51
CA ASP A 126 16.40 -3.42 -0.75
C ASP A 126 17.08 -2.95 0.56
N LEU A 127 16.37 -3.03 1.68
CA LEU A 127 16.87 -2.77 3.03
C LEU A 127 16.11 -3.67 4.01
N SER A 128 16.82 -4.33 4.93
CA SER A 128 16.18 -5.14 5.98
C SER A 128 15.60 -4.25 7.07
N HIS A 129 14.27 -4.22 7.20
CA HIS A 129 13.60 -3.49 8.28
C HIS A 129 13.96 -4.02 9.68
N ILE A 130 14.28 -5.32 9.79
CA ILE A 130 14.71 -5.94 11.06
C ILE A 130 16.08 -5.39 11.49
N HIS A 131 17.05 -5.36 10.56
CA HIS A 131 18.38 -4.82 10.85
C HIS A 131 18.32 -3.30 11.06
N ALA A 132 17.47 -2.59 10.30
CA ALA A 132 17.24 -1.17 10.49
C ALA A 132 16.66 -0.85 11.87
N ALA A 133 15.71 -1.66 12.37
CA ALA A 133 15.14 -1.48 13.69
C ALA A 133 16.15 -1.74 14.82
N ALA A 134 17.03 -2.74 14.67
CA ALA A 134 18.16 -2.94 15.57
C ALA A 134 19.12 -1.74 15.53
N ALA A 135 19.45 -1.27 14.32
CA ALA A 135 20.26 -0.08 14.11
C ALA A 135 19.57 1.19 14.65
N ALA A 136 18.25 1.24 14.75
CA ALA A 136 17.51 2.35 15.35
C ALA A 136 17.34 2.21 16.87
N GLY A 137 17.96 1.20 17.48
CA GLY A 137 17.94 0.99 18.92
C GLY A 137 16.61 0.47 19.48
N LEU A 138 15.70 -0.01 18.65
CA LEU A 138 14.36 -0.45 19.07
C LEU A 138 14.36 -1.83 19.76
N GLY A 139 15.46 -2.58 19.73
CA GLY A 139 15.54 -3.90 20.35
C GLY A 139 16.76 -4.71 19.97
N GLU A 140 16.68 -6.03 20.16
CA GLU A 140 17.73 -6.99 19.81
C GLU A 140 17.22 -8.05 18.81
N ILE A 141 18.10 -8.55 17.93
CA ILE A 141 17.77 -9.66 17.05
C ILE A 141 17.88 -10.97 17.84
N GLY A 142 16.77 -11.72 17.93
CA GLY A 142 16.71 -13.02 18.59
C GLY A 142 17.15 -14.19 17.69
N TRP A 143 17.22 -15.40 18.26
CA TRP A 143 17.68 -16.59 17.53
C TRP A 143 16.89 -16.89 16.24
N SER A 144 15.58 -16.63 16.25
CA SER A 144 14.69 -16.80 15.08
C SER A 144 15.01 -15.85 13.92
N GLY A 145 15.87 -14.84 14.13
CA GLY A 145 16.16 -13.77 13.17
C GLY A 145 15.16 -12.63 13.18
N LEU A 146 14.13 -12.66 14.03
CA LEU A 146 13.24 -11.52 14.26
C LEU A 146 13.87 -10.53 15.25
N LEU A 147 13.54 -9.25 15.11
CA LEU A 147 13.80 -8.25 16.15
C LEU A 147 12.80 -8.47 17.30
N ILE A 148 13.29 -8.46 18.52
CA ILE A 148 12.52 -8.49 19.76
C ILE A 148 12.63 -7.08 20.37
N THR A 149 11.51 -6.38 20.56
CA THR A 149 11.48 -5.12 21.30
C THR A 149 11.22 -5.39 22.79
N PRO A 150 11.66 -4.50 23.69
CA PRO A 150 11.33 -4.60 25.12
C PRO A 150 9.82 -4.57 25.38
N GLU A 151 9.08 -3.83 24.58
CA GLU A 151 7.66 -3.56 24.83
C GLU A 151 6.76 -4.70 24.33
N PHE A 152 7.03 -5.20 23.13
CA PHE A 152 6.09 -6.03 22.38
C PHE A 152 6.69 -7.37 21.93
N GLY A 153 7.91 -7.67 22.39
CA GLY A 153 8.66 -8.81 21.90
C GLY A 153 8.82 -8.74 20.37
N PRO A 154 8.69 -9.87 19.65
CA PRO A 154 8.74 -9.90 18.20
C PRO A 154 7.39 -9.60 17.52
N ARG A 155 6.33 -9.26 18.26
CA ARG A 155 4.98 -8.99 17.73
C ARG A 155 4.88 -7.63 17.04
N VAL A 156 5.90 -7.24 16.28
CA VAL A 156 6.02 -5.91 15.68
C VAL A 156 6.28 -6.03 14.18
N ARG A 157 5.65 -5.16 13.40
CA ARG A 157 5.98 -4.92 11.98
C ARG A 157 6.67 -3.58 11.85
N PHE A 158 7.59 -3.46 10.90
CA PHE A 158 8.47 -2.31 10.75
C PHE A 158 8.38 -1.72 9.33
N VAL A 159 8.70 -0.44 9.21
CA VAL A 159 8.94 0.25 7.94
C VAL A 159 10.10 1.22 8.09
N SER A 160 10.84 1.48 7.00
CA SER A 160 12.04 2.30 7.04
C SER A 160 12.03 3.39 5.97
N ILE A 161 12.51 4.57 6.35
CA ILE A 161 12.71 5.73 5.48
C ILE A 161 14.18 6.12 5.57
N VAL A 162 14.84 6.23 4.41
CA VAL A 162 16.24 6.66 4.29
C VAL A 162 16.26 8.15 3.97
N THR A 163 17.06 8.95 4.67
CA THR A 163 17.07 10.42 4.48
C THR A 163 18.44 11.06 4.63
N SER A 164 18.61 12.17 3.90
CA SER A 164 19.74 13.09 4.03
C SER A 164 19.67 13.98 5.29
N ALA A 165 18.56 13.95 6.04
CA ALA A 165 18.44 14.69 7.29
C ALA A 165 19.36 14.11 8.38
N ASP A 166 20.16 14.96 9.02
CA ASP A 166 20.94 14.64 10.23
C ASP A 166 20.00 14.69 11.45
N LEU A 167 19.32 13.58 11.74
CA LEU A 167 18.36 13.44 12.83
C LEU A 167 19.05 12.94 14.09
N VAL A 168 18.55 13.32 15.26
CA VAL A 168 19.15 12.91 16.55
C VAL A 168 19.01 11.39 16.70
N PRO A 169 20.12 10.64 16.76
CA PRO A 169 20.09 9.19 16.89
C PRO A 169 19.35 8.72 18.15
N THR A 170 18.49 7.70 17.99
CA THR A 170 18.04 6.90 19.13
C THR A 170 19.23 6.10 19.68
N PRO A 171 19.47 6.08 20.99
CA PRO A 171 20.51 5.24 21.59
C PRO A 171 20.32 3.76 21.22
N MET A 172 21.41 3.00 21.10
CA MET A 172 21.30 1.55 20.93
C MET A 172 20.70 0.94 22.20
N TYR A 173 19.72 0.05 22.08
CA TYR A 173 19.16 -0.68 23.22
C TYR A 173 20.26 -1.34 24.04
N ASP A 174 20.41 -1.00 25.32
CA ASP A 174 21.46 -1.47 26.24
C ASP A 174 20.92 -2.18 27.49
N GLY A 175 19.62 -2.48 27.51
CA GLY A 175 18.97 -3.21 28.60
C GLY A 175 19.31 -4.70 28.65
N PRO A 176 18.63 -5.46 29.53
CA PRO A 176 18.81 -6.91 29.67
C PRO A 176 18.60 -7.67 28.36
N LYS A 177 19.17 -8.87 28.27
CA LYS A 177 19.00 -9.72 27.08
C LYS A 177 17.53 -10.05 26.83
N LEU A 178 17.04 -9.74 25.63
CA LEU A 178 15.66 -9.98 25.24
C LEU A 178 15.42 -11.42 24.75
N CYS A 179 16.45 -12.05 24.16
CA CYS A 179 16.45 -13.47 23.82
C CYS A 179 17.29 -14.25 24.84
N ASP A 180 16.65 -15.14 25.60
CA ASP A 180 17.29 -16.03 26.59
C ASP A 180 17.54 -17.45 26.05
N MET A 181 17.41 -17.63 24.73
CA MET A 181 17.64 -18.92 24.06
C MET A 181 16.71 -20.03 24.54
N CYS A 182 15.46 -19.72 24.91
CA CYS A 182 14.46 -20.70 25.32
C CYS A 182 14.07 -21.74 24.25
N MET A 183 14.37 -21.47 22.97
CA MET A 183 14.11 -22.33 21.81
C MET A 183 12.62 -22.62 21.50
N GLU A 184 11.67 -21.89 22.08
CA GLU A 184 10.24 -22.03 21.74
C GLU A 184 9.99 -21.78 20.24
N CYS A 185 10.69 -20.80 19.64
CA CYS A 185 10.63 -20.57 18.20
C CYS A 185 11.09 -21.79 17.36
N VAL A 186 12.04 -22.59 17.87
CA VAL A 186 12.56 -23.79 17.19
C VAL A 186 11.61 -24.96 17.37
N LYS A 187 11.09 -25.16 18.59
CA LYS A 187 10.18 -26.23 18.95
C LYS A 187 8.89 -26.17 18.12
N HIS A 188 8.33 -24.97 17.98
CA HIS A 188 7.05 -24.75 17.32
C HIS A 188 7.14 -24.43 15.82
N CYS A 189 8.33 -24.33 15.23
CA CYS A 189 8.47 -24.05 13.80
C CYS A 189 7.84 -25.17 12.93
N PRO A 190 6.76 -24.90 12.19
CA PRO A 190 6.00 -25.96 11.50
C PRO A 190 6.76 -26.54 10.31
N THR A 191 7.59 -25.73 9.65
CA THR A 191 8.44 -26.18 8.54
C THR A 191 9.74 -26.81 8.99
N ALA A 192 10.02 -26.80 10.30
CA ALA A 192 11.31 -27.18 10.91
C ALA A 192 12.52 -26.36 10.41
N ALA A 193 12.31 -25.18 9.81
CA ALA A 193 13.38 -24.33 9.26
C ALA A 193 14.45 -23.92 10.29
N LEU A 194 14.12 -23.90 11.58
CA LEU A 194 15.05 -23.54 12.66
C LEU A 194 15.79 -24.74 13.28
N ARG A 195 15.67 -25.95 12.71
CA ARG A 195 16.37 -27.16 13.17
C ARG A 195 16.86 -28.09 12.06
N LYS A 196 16.27 -28.01 10.85
CA LYS A 196 16.74 -28.69 9.63
C LYS A 196 17.49 -27.69 8.74
N GLU A 197 18.51 -28.16 8.03
CA GLU A 197 19.21 -27.40 6.98
C GLU A 197 19.78 -26.05 7.44
N LEU A 198 20.31 -26.01 8.67
CA LEU A 198 20.96 -24.82 9.21
C LEU A 198 22.38 -24.70 8.68
N GLY A 199 22.73 -23.52 8.18
CA GLY A 199 24.11 -23.12 7.94
C GLY A 199 24.79 -22.61 9.22
N LYS A 200 26.05 -22.17 9.09
CA LYS A 200 26.72 -21.43 10.16
C LYS A 200 25.87 -20.19 10.51
N PRO A 201 25.55 -19.95 11.81
CA PRO A 201 24.75 -18.81 12.21
C PRO A 201 25.26 -17.51 11.62
N HIS A 202 24.34 -16.61 11.26
CA HIS A 202 24.71 -15.28 10.86
C HIS A 202 25.31 -14.53 12.05
N GLU A 203 26.38 -13.79 11.78
CA GLU A 203 26.99 -12.86 12.73
C GLU A 203 27.09 -11.50 12.02
N VAL A 204 26.34 -10.51 12.51
CA VAL A 204 26.30 -9.16 11.93
C VAL A 204 26.66 -8.13 12.99
N LYS A 205 27.42 -7.11 12.59
CA LYS A 205 27.82 -6.00 13.47
C LYS A 205 27.01 -4.76 13.12
N ILE A 206 26.28 -4.22 14.09
CA ILE A 206 25.41 -3.05 13.93
C ILE A 206 25.60 -2.15 15.14
N GLY A 207 25.98 -0.89 14.92
CA GLY A 207 26.13 0.11 15.99
C GLY A 207 27.02 -0.34 17.15
N GLY A 208 28.16 -0.98 16.85
CA GLY A 208 29.11 -1.50 17.85
C GLY A 208 28.68 -2.81 18.54
N LYS A 209 27.53 -3.39 18.19
CA LYS A 209 27.03 -4.65 18.76
C LYS A 209 27.06 -5.78 17.73
N THR A 210 27.39 -6.98 18.19
CA THR A 210 27.33 -8.21 17.36
C THR A 210 26.05 -8.96 17.66
N TYR A 211 25.25 -9.20 16.62
CA TYR A 211 24.04 -10.02 16.67
C TYR A 211 24.29 -11.36 16.01
N LYS A 212 23.83 -12.44 16.67
CA LYS A 212 23.96 -13.82 16.20
C LYS A 212 22.61 -14.50 16.14
N TYR A 213 22.25 -15.05 14.98
CA TYR A 213 20.95 -15.68 14.75
C TYR A 213 21.03 -16.82 13.72
N ALA A 214 19.98 -17.65 13.67
CA ALA A 214 19.95 -18.84 12.83
C ALA A 214 20.10 -18.49 11.33
N ASN A 215 21.00 -19.20 10.65
CA ASN A 215 21.11 -19.20 9.19
C ASN A 215 20.28 -20.35 8.64
N LYS A 216 19.00 -20.06 8.40
CA LYS A 216 17.98 -21.03 8.01
C LYS A 216 17.98 -21.20 6.50
N ASN A 217 17.59 -22.39 6.02
CA ASN A 217 17.16 -22.52 4.63
C ASN A 217 15.89 -21.68 4.39
N MET A 218 16.04 -20.59 3.63
CA MET A 218 14.96 -19.65 3.36
C MET A 218 13.84 -20.25 2.51
N TRP A 219 14.11 -21.19 1.61
CA TRP A 219 13.06 -21.89 0.85
C TRP A 219 12.17 -22.71 1.79
N ARG A 220 12.76 -23.45 2.74
CA ARG A 220 12.01 -24.15 3.79
C ARG A 220 11.21 -23.19 4.67
N CYS A 221 11.81 -22.07 5.06
CA CYS A 221 11.14 -21.06 5.90
C CYS A 221 9.95 -20.42 5.19
N ALA A 222 10.06 -20.19 3.87
CA ALA A 222 9.09 -19.48 3.05
C ALA A 222 7.94 -20.36 2.52
N TRP A 223 7.98 -21.69 2.76
CA TRP A 223 7.04 -22.68 2.22
C TRP A 223 5.57 -22.25 2.28
N ALA A 224 5.09 -21.89 3.47
CA ALA A 224 3.70 -21.47 3.64
C ALA A 224 3.52 -19.96 3.47
N GLU A 225 4.40 -19.14 4.04
CA GLU A 225 4.19 -17.68 4.12
C GLU A 225 4.37 -16.96 2.77
N HIS A 226 5.36 -17.35 1.95
CA HIS A 226 5.50 -16.81 0.59
C HIS A 226 4.71 -17.66 -0.42
N PHE A 227 4.88 -18.99 -0.39
CA PHE A 227 4.38 -19.86 -1.46
C PHE A 227 2.96 -20.42 -1.23
N ASN A 228 2.34 -20.14 -0.08
CA ASN A 228 0.97 -20.58 0.26
C ASN A 228 0.77 -22.10 0.22
N LEU A 229 1.85 -22.88 0.33
CA LEU A 229 1.82 -24.33 0.34
C LEU A 229 1.35 -24.88 1.70
N ASP A 230 0.79 -26.08 1.69
CA ASP A 230 0.27 -26.75 2.89
C ASP A 230 1.41 -27.18 3.84
N LEU A 231 1.35 -26.77 5.11
CA LEU A 231 2.26 -27.18 6.18
C LEU A 231 2.12 -28.66 6.54
N ASN A 232 0.97 -29.27 6.24
CA ASN A 232 0.72 -30.69 6.43
C ASN A 232 1.20 -31.56 5.26
N SER A 233 1.81 -30.96 4.22
CA SER A 233 2.37 -31.67 3.08
C SER A 233 3.36 -32.76 3.50
N GLU A 234 3.12 -33.98 3.03
CA GLU A 234 4.06 -35.10 3.19
C GLU A 234 5.40 -34.82 2.49
N THR A 235 5.39 -34.04 1.41
CA THR A 235 6.60 -33.57 0.74
C THR A 235 7.45 -32.75 1.71
N LEU A 236 6.87 -31.79 2.43
CA LEU A 236 7.59 -30.94 3.40
C LEU A 236 8.18 -31.75 4.56
N LYS A 237 7.39 -32.71 5.10
CA LYS A 237 7.78 -33.51 6.27
C LYS A 237 8.97 -34.42 5.94
N ASN A 238 8.92 -35.06 4.77
CA ASN A 238 9.88 -36.09 4.35
C ASN A 238 11.06 -35.53 3.55
N ALA A 239 11.02 -34.27 3.09
CA ALA A 239 12.13 -33.67 2.36
C ALA A 239 13.37 -33.47 3.24
N ASP A 240 14.51 -33.99 2.76
CA ASP A 240 15.84 -33.74 3.31
C ASP A 240 16.31 -32.31 3.01
N CYS A 241 16.00 -31.82 1.81
CA CYS A 241 16.32 -30.48 1.36
C CYS A 241 15.12 -29.83 0.67
N VAL A 242 14.75 -28.61 1.07
CA VAL A 242 13.70 -27.84 0.40
C VAL A 242 14.33 -26.75 -0.45
N ASN A 243 14.08 -26.76 -1.75
CA ASN A 243 14.65 -25.79 -2.68
C ASN A 243 13.55 -25.22 -3.61
N GLU A 244 13.95 -24.32 -4.51
CA GLU A 244 13.05 -23.70 -5.50
C GLU A 244 12.31 -24.75 -6.34
N GLU A 245 13.02 -25.77 -6.83
CA GLU A 245 12.46 -26.80 -7.70
C GLU A 245 11.34 -27.59 -7.01
N LEU A 246 11.60 -28.03 -5.76
CA LEU A 246 10.61 -28.75 -4.96
C LEU A 246 9.37 -27.90 -4.69
N ILE A 247 9.56 -26.64 -4.33
CA ILE A 247 8.44 -25.70 -4.08
C ILE A 247 7.63 -25.48 -5.35
N MET A 248 8.27 -25.30 -6.51
CA MET A 248 7.57 -25.12 -7.78
C MET A 248 6.80 -26.37 -8.19
N LYS A 249 7.39 -27.56 -8.00
CA LYS A 249 6.71 -28.83 -8.24
C LYS A 249 5.47 -28.97 -7.37
N GLU A 250 5.61 -28.79 -6.05
CA GLU A 250 4.50 -28.86 -5.10
C GLU A 250 3.39 -27.85 -5.45
N THR A 251 3.77 -26.61 -5.80
CA THR A 251 2.85 -25.54 -6.19
C THR A 251 1.99 -25.94 -7.39
N VAL A 252 2.60 -26.58 -8.40
CA VAL A 252 1.89 -27.01 -9.61
C VAL A 252 1.04 -28.26 -9.37
N GLU A 253 1.54 -29.24 -8.60
CA GLU A 253 0.87 -30.52 -8.39
C GLU A 253 -0.24 -30.46 -7.34
N LYS A 254 -0.07 -29.66 -6.28
CA LYS A 254 -0.97 -29.62 -5.11
C LYS A 254 -1.75 -28.30 -4.99
N GLY A 255 -1.31 -27.24 -5.67
CA GLY A 255 -1.93 -25.93 -5.55
C GLY A 255 -1.61 -25.27 -4.21
N TRP A 256 -2.55 -24.47 -3.69
CA TRP A 256 -2.36 -23.67 -2.49
C TRP A 256 -3.34 -24.06 -1.39
N ARG A 257 -2.89 -23.93 -0.14
CA ARG A 257 -3.75 -23.85 1.03
C ARG A 257 -4.07 -22.39 1.38
N GLY A 258 -3.08 -21.51 1.25
CA GLY A 258 -3.19 -20.09 1.60
C GLY A 258 -3.07 -19.81 3.10
N HIS A 259 -2.73 -18.57 3.44
CA HIS A 259 -2.56 -18.05 4.81
C HIS A 259 -1.41 -18.72 5.60
N GLU A 260 -0.71 -17.96 6.43
CA GLU A 260 0.16 -18.48 7.49
C GLU A 260 0.29 -17.42 8.57
N ARG A 261 0.13 -17.82 9.83
CA ARG A 261 0.44 -17.01 11.00
C ARG A 261 1.85 -17.33 11.44
N GLY A 262 2.74 -16.34 11.31
CA GLY A 262 4.14 -16.46 11.72
C GLY A 262 4.33 -17.03 13.13
N VAL A 263 4.63 -18.32 13.20
CA VAL A 263 4.65 -19.06 14.49
C VAL A 263 5.79 -18.59 15.39
N CYS A 264 6.93 -18.24 14.80
CA CYS A 264 8.06 -17.69 15.56
C CYS A 264 7.75 -16.34 16.22
N GLN A 265 6.84 -15.54 15.63
CA GLN A 265 6.36 -14.29 16.21
C GLN A 265 5.32 -14.55 17.32
N LYS A 266 4.55 -15.63 17.20
CA LYS A 266 3.52 -16.03 18.17
C LYS A 266 4.12 -16.59 19.47
N TRP A 267 5.08 -17.51 19.37
CA TRP A 267 5.62 -18.26 20.51
C TRP A 267 6.84 -17.64 21.18
N CYS A 268 7.50 -16.67 20.54
CA CYS A 268 8.66 -16.02 21.13
C CYS A 268 8.19 -14.87 22.05
N VAL A 269 8.24 -15.11 23.36
CA VAL A 269 7.96 -14.11 24.40
C VAL A 269 9.23 -13.88 25.22
N PRO A 270 9.76 -12.64 25.27
CA PRO A 270 10.98 -12.34 26.02
C PRO A 270 10.76 -12.51 27.53
N PRO A 271 11.81 -12.85 28.32
CA PRO A 271 11.66 -13.27 29.72
C PRO A 271 10.83 -12.35 30.60
N HIS A 272 11.00 -11.04 30.48
CA HIS A 272 10.30 -10.04 31.31
C HIS A 272 8.83 -9.85 30.92
N LEU A 273 8.42 -10.29 29.72
CA LEU A 273 7.03 -10.27 29.28
C LEU A 273 6.30 -11.60 29.52
N ARG A 274 6.97 -12.66 29.97
CA ARG A 274 6.29 -13.94 30.20
C ARG A 274 5.33 -13.85 31.40
N THR A 275 4.12 -14.36 31.21
CA THR A 275 3.13 -14.57 32.26
C THR A 275 2.90 -16.06 32.50
N ARG A 276 2.28 -16.40 33.64
CA ARG A 276 1.69 -17.72 33.92
C ARG A 276 0.23 -17.80 33.50
N ASP A 277 -0.36 -16.67 33.14
CA ASP A 277 -1.73 -16.61 32.65
C ASP A 277 -1.83 -17.35 31.32
N ALA A 278 -2.94 -18.05 31.14
CA ALA A 278 -3.19 -18.72 29.89
C ALA A 278 -3.44 -17.70 28.76
N SER A 279 -3.20 -18.15 27.53
CA SER A 279 -3.41 -17.34 26.34
C SER A 279 -4.88 -17.04 26.16
N PHE A 280 -5.19 -15.88 25.59
CA PHE A 280 -6.57 -15.44 25.42
C PHE A 280 -7.38 -16.45 24.62
N GLY A 281 -8.48 -16.93 25.21
CA GLY A 281 -9.34 -17.93 24.58
C GLY A 281 -8.71 -19.33 24.46
N ARG A 282 -7.51 -19.54 25.03
CA ARG A 282 -6.66 -20.73 24.85
C ARG A 282 -6.02 -21.15 26.17
N PRO A 283 -6.78 -21.78 27.08
CA PRO A 283 -6.31 -22.18 28.40
C PRO A 283 -5.09 -23.13 28.36
N GLU A 284 -4.92 -23.85 27.25
CA GLU A 284 -3.86 -24.83 27.03
C GLU A 284 -2.52 -24.25 26.54
N LYS A 285 -2.49 -22.95 26.19
CA LYS A 285 -1.29 -22.28 25.64
C LYS A 285 -0.76 -21.22 26.60
N GLN A 286 0.56 -21.05 26.63
CA GLN A 286 1.28 -20.10 27.48
C GLN A 286 2.10 -19.12 26.60
N ILE A 287 1.40 -18.44 25.69
CA ILE A 287 1.96 -17.43 24.78
C ILE A 287 1.46 -16.02 25.09
N ALA A 288 0.63 -15.82 26.12
CA ALA A 288 0.27 -14.49 26.58
C ALA A 288 1.51 -13.68 27.02
N MET A 289 1.41 -12.36 26.92
CA MET A 289 2.41 -11.43 27.45
C MET A 289 1.84 -10.65 28.63
N ASN A 290 2.69 -10.32 29.61
CA ASN A 290 2.37 -9.31 30.61
C ASN A 290 2.05 -8.00 29.88
N ARG A 291 0.81 -7.55 30.00
CA ARG A 291 0.39 -6.29 29.38
C ARG A 291 1.08 -5.12 30.07
N ILE A 292 1.59 -4.21 29.27
CA ILE A 292 2.29 -3.02 29.77
C ILE A 292 1.31 -2.05 30.43
N ASN A 293 0.05 -2.03 29.99
CA ASN A 293 -0.94 -1.05 30.42
C ASN A 293 -2.26 -1.72 30.80
N LYS A 294 -2.70 -1.51 32.05
CA LYS A 294 -4.11 -1.65 32.45
C LYS A 294 -4.56 -0.31 32.98
N ARG A 295 -5.28 0.44 32.13
CA ARG A 295 -5.66 1.84 32.45
C ARG A 295 -6.73 1.92 33.53
N TYR A 296 -7.63 0.93 33.58
CA TYR A 296 -8.81 0.94 34.44
C TYR A 296 -8.73 -0.18 35.50
N PRO A 297 -9.04 0.11 36.77
CA PRO A 297 -9.23 -0.92 37.80
C PRO A 297 -10.31 -1.94 37.43
N GLU A 298 -10.19 -3.17 37.92
CA GLU A 298 -11.15 -4.25 37.63
C GLU A 298 -12.56 -3.99 38.18
N ASN A 299 -12.65 -3.21 39.26
CA ASN A 299 -13.91 -2.84 39.91
C ASN A 299 -14.50 -1.53 39.35
N MET A 300 -14.02 -1.03 38.21
CA MET A 300 -14.60 0.15 37.58
C MET A 300 -16.07 -0.09 37.22
N PRO A 301 -17.01 0.77 37.67
CA PRO A 301 -18.43 0.56 37.42
C PRO A 301 -18.84 0.83 35.97
N THR A 302 -18.04 1.63 35.23
CA THR A 302 -18.27 1.97 33.82
C THR A 302 -16.94 2.28 33.13
N LEU A 303 -16.87 1.98 31.83
CA LEU A 303 -15.77 2.33 30.93
C LEU A 303 -16.13 3.49 29.97
N ARG A 304 -17.05 4.37 30.38
CA ARG A 304 -17.50 5.53 29.58
C ARG A 304 -16.36 6.36 28.98
N LYS A 305 -15.30 6.64 29.75
CA LYS A 305 -14.16 7.43 29.24
C LYS A 305 -13.44 6.73 28.07
N MET A 306 -13.27 5.41 28.17
CA MET A 306 -12.70 4.62 27.09
C MET A 306 -13.57 4.67 25.84
N ARG A 307 -14.89 4.47 26.01
CA ARG A 307 -15.87 4.60 24.91
C ARG A 307 -15.78 5.95 24.21
N ASP A 308 -15.80 7.03 24.98
CA ASP A 308 -15.77 8.39 24.42
C ASP A 308 -14.42 8.67 23.73
N ASP A 309 -13.31 8.16 24.27
CA ASP A 309 -11.99 8.30 23.67
C ASP A 309 -11.86 7.55 22.34
N VAL A 310 -12.31 6.30 22.26
CA VAL A 310 -12.23 5.50 21.02
C VAL A 310 -13.15 6.06 19.93
N VAL A 311 -14.36 6.51 20.29
CA VAL A 311 -15.28 7.16 19.35
C VAL A 311 -14.68 8.47 18.84
N ALA A 312 -14.20 9.33 19.74
CA ALA A 312 -13.59 10.60 19.33
C ALA A 312 -12.33 10.39 18.47
N ALA A 313 -11.55 9.35 18.75
CA ALA A 313 -10.39 8.98 17.93
C ALA A 313 -10.82 8.53 16.52
N ALA A 314 -11.85 7.68 16.40
CA ALA A 314 -12.35 7.22 15.12
C ALA A 314 -12.89 8.38 14.26
N ILE A 315 -13.65 9.31 14.85
CA ILE A 315 -14.15 10.51 14.16
C ILE A 315 -12.98 11.38 13.66
N ARG A 316 -11.95 11.62 14.48
CA ARG A 316 -10.75 12.37 14.05
C ARG A 316 -9.98 11.70 12.92
N MET A 317 -10.09 10.37 12.78
CA MET A 317 -9.47 9.62 11.68
C MET A 317 -10.32 9.56 10.41
N GLY A 318 -11.56 10.05 10.45
CA GLY A 318 -12.42 10.22 9.28
C GLY A 318 -13.71 9.39 9.26
N ALA A 319 -14.03 8.65 10.34
CA ALA A 319 -15.38 8.11 10.52
C ALA A 319 -16.40 9.26 10.63
N ASP A 320 -17.60 9.08 10.09
CA ASP A 320 -18.67 10.08 10.15
C ASP A 320 -19.61 9.84 11.32
N VAL A 321 -19.87 8.58 11.63
CA VAL A 321 -20.74 8.17 12.73
C VAL A 321 -20.20 6.89 13.36
N CYS A 322 -20.39 6.76 14.66
CA CYS A 322 -19.98 5.58 15.42
C CYS A 322 -21.13 5.15 16.31
N ALA A 323 -21.20 3.84 16.57
CA ALA A 323 -22.14 3.28 17.53
C ALA A 323 -21.43 2.24 18.39
N VAL A 324 -21.81 2.16 19.65
CA VAL A 324 -21.32 1.18 20.61
C VAL A 324 -22.51 0.42 21.15
N GLY A 325 -22.47 -0.90 21.05
CA GLY A 325 -23.57 -1.75 21.51
C GLY A 325 -23.07 -3.09 22.04
N PRO A 326 -23.92 -3.81 22.78
CA PRO A 326 -23.57 -5.11 23.32
C PRO A 326 -23.51 -6.17 22.20
N VAL A 327 -22.68 -7.19 22.40
CA VAL A 327 -22.69 -8.39 21.56
C VAL A 327 -23.92 -9.22 21.93
N THR A 328 -24.97 -9.15 21.12
CA THR A 328 -26.27 -9.79 21.42
C THR A 328 -26.39 -11.22 20.88
N LYS A 329 -25.65 -11.57 19.82
CA LYS A 329 -25.68 -12.89 19.18
C LYS A 329 -24.29 -13.27 18.67
N ASP A 330 -24.02 -14.57 18.63
CA ASP A 330 -22.86 -15.09 17.92
C ASP A 330 -23.20 -15.17 16.44
N ILE A 331 -22.48 -14.41 15.60
CA ILE A 331 -22.71 -14.37 14.15
C ILE A 331 -21.65 -15.19 13.44
N GLU A 332 -22.01 -15.76 12.30
CA GLU A 332 -21.03 -16.27 11.35
C GLU A 332 -20.33 -15.09 10.67
N THR A 333 -19.01 -14.98 10.84
CA THR A 333 -18.20 -13.88 10.30
C THR A 333 -17.76 -14.16 8.87
N VAL A 334 -17.50 -15.44 8.58
CA VAL A 334 -17.31 -16.06 7.27
C VAL A 334 -17.72 -17.54 7.40
N PRO A 335 -18.02 -18.26 6.30
CA PRO A 335 -18.40 -19.67 6.38
C PRO A 335 -17.44 -20.50 7.26
N GLY A 336 -17.97 -21.09 8.33
CA GLY A 336 -17.22 -21.93 9.28
C GLY A 336 -16.51 -21.20 10.43
N TYR A 337 -16.64 -19.88 10.56
CA TYR A 337 -16.09 -19.08 11.65
C TYR A 337 -17.18 -18.24 12.31
N THR A 338 -17.22 -18.25 13.65
CA THR A 338 -18.14 -17.41 14.43
C THR A 338 -17.41 -16.31 15.18
N LEU A 339 -18.12 -15.25 15.51
CA LEU A 339 -17.60 -14.12 16.28
C LEU A 339 -16.98 -14.57 17.61
N ARG A 340 -17.66 -15.45 18.36
CA ARG A 340 -17.18 -15.93 19.66
C ARG A 340 -16.00 -16.91 19.54
N ARG A 341 -15.87 -17.61 18.40
CA ARG A 341 -14.67 -18.39 18.09
C ARG A 341 -13.46 -17.49 17.89
N GLU A 342 -13.63 -16.39 17.17
CA GLU A 342 -12.55 -15.44 16.87
C GLU A 342 -12.21 -14.51 18.05
N MET A 343 -13.21 -14.15 18.84
CA MET A 343 -13.11 -13.24 19.99
C MET A 343 -13.84 -13.84 21.20
N PRO A 344 -13.22 -14.79 21.92
CA PRO A 344 -13.80 -15.37 23.13
C PRO A 344 -14.09 -14.30 24.18
N GLY A 345 -15.25 -14.35 24.83
CA GLY A 345 -15.62 -13.31 25.80
C GLY A 345 -15.99 -11.96 25.18
N ALA A 346 -16.23 -11.88 23.86
CA ALA A 346 -16.80 -10.69 23.21
C ALA A 346 -18.04 -10.16 23.96
N ARG A 347 -17.97 -8.89 24.40
CA ARG A 347 -19.04 -8.20 25.14
C ARG A 347 -19.59 -6.99 24.40
N THR A 348 -18.74 -6.26 23.71
CA THR A 348 -19.11 -4.99 23.06
C THR A 348 -18.63 -4.95 21.63
N VAL A 349 -19.46 -4.37 20.76
CA VAL A 349 -19.12 -3.95 19.39
C VAL A 349 -19.00 -2.43 19.36
N ILE A 350 -17.89 -1.94 18.83
CA ILE A 350 -17.67 -0.53 18.48
C ILE A 350 -17.69 -0.46 16.96
N SER A 351 -18.74 0.07 16.36
CA SER A 351 -18.87 0.14 14.90
C SER A 351 -18.72 1.57 14.40
N PHE A 352 -18.17 1.71 13.19
CA PHE A 352 -17.89 2.97 12.52
C PHE A 352 -18.50 2.94 11.13
N ALA A 353 -19.07 4.07 10.70
CA ALA A 353 -19.46 4.28 9.31
C ALA A 353 -18.64 5.42 8.70
N MET A 354 -18.20 5.24 7.46
CA MET A 354 -17.73 6.33 6.61
C MET A 354 -18.67 6.45 5.41
N SER A 355 -19.28 7.61 5.28
CA SER A 355 -20.11 7.97 4.13
C SER A 355 -19.26 8.24 2.90
N PHE A 356 -19.82 7.88 1.74
CA PHE A 356 -19.25 8.19 0.43
C PHE A 356 -20.35 8.72 -0.51
N PRO A 357 -20.00 9.54 -1.52
CA PRO A 357 -20.98 10.04 -2.49
C PRO A 357 -21.66 8.88 -3.26
N PRO A 358 -22.98 8.92 -3.50
CA PRO A 358 -23.72 7.81 -4.13
C PRO A 358 -23.16 7.39 -5.50
N GLU A 359 -22.68 8.35 -6.28
CA GLU A 359 -22.09 8.15 -7.60
C GLU A 359 -20.82 7.27 -7.53
N LEU A 360 -20.16 7.23 -6.37
CA LEU A 360 -18.91 6.51 -6.17
C LEU A 360 -19.08 5.04 -5.77
N ARG A 361 -20.33 4.58 -5.56
CA ARG A 361 -20.63 3.18 -5.20
C ARG A 361 -20.05 2.16 -6.19
N ARG A 362 -19.83 2.55 -7.45
CA ARG A 362 -19.26 1.72 -8.51
C ARG A 362 -17.92 2.25 -9.06
N SER A 363 -17.32 3.26 -8.43
CA SER A 363 -16.00 3.76 -8.81
C SER A 363 -14.92 2.86 -8.19
N GLY A 364 -14.34 1.98 -9.00
CA GLY A 364 -13.32 1.02 -8.57
C GLY A 364 -12.14 1.64 -7.79
N PRO A 365 -11.53 2.74 -8.26
CA PRO A 365 -10.43 3.40 -7.55
C PRO A 365 -10.78 3.86 -6.13
N LEU A 366 -12.00 4.35 -5.91
CA LEU A 366 -12.42 4.92 -4.62
C LEU A 366 -12.97 3.88 -3.65
N GLN A 367 -13.62 2.83 -4.14
CA GLN A 367 -14.09 1.75 -3.28
C GLN A 367 -12.92 1.10 -2.53
N GLY A 368 -11.78 0.89 -3.22
CA GLY A 368 -10.55 0.39 -2.60
C GLY A 368 -9.94 1.36 -1.58
N ALA A 369 -9.96 2.66 -1.85
CA ALA A 369 -9.47 3.69 -0.92
C ALA A 369 -10.30 3.73 0.36
N VAL A 370 -11.62 3.80 0.24
CA VAL A 370 -12.56 3.83 1.38
C VAL A 370 -12.43 2.58 2.25
N GLY A 371 -12.31 1.39 1.63
CA GLY A 371 -12.01 0.13 2.34
C GLY A 371 -10.70 0.15 3.11
N THR A 372 -9.66 0.76 2.54
CA THR A 372 -8.33 0.87 3.17
C THR A 372 -8.34 1.87 4.33
N LEU A 373 -8.99 3.02 4.16
CA LEU A 373 -9.11 4.03 5.22
C LEU A 373 -9.92 3.50 6.41
N MET A 374 -11.04 2.81 6.16
CA MET A 374 -11.82 2.16 7.22
C MET A 374 -10.99 1.10 7.94
N HIS A 375 -10.22 0.29 7.19
CA HIS A 375 -9.30 -0.68 7.78
C HIS A 375 -8.28 -0.01 8.72
N HIS A 376 -7.69 1.11 8.32
CA HIS A 376 -6.74 1.86 9.17
C HIS A 376 -7.38 2.37 10.46
N ILE A 377 -8.65 2.81 10.41
CA ILE A 377 -9.41 3.17 11.62
C ILE A 377 -9.55 1.94 12.52
N CYS A 378 -10.03 0.82 11.99
CA CYS A 378 -10.23 -0.39 12.78
C CYS A 378 -8.94 -0.91 13.43
N LEU A 379 -7.80 -0.88 12.70
CA LEU A 379 -6.48 -1.25 13.24
C LEU A 379 -6.11 -0.40 14.46
N ARG A 380 -6.21 0.92 14.31
CA ARG A 380 -5.78 1.88 15.33
C ARG A 380 -6.69 1.86 16.54
N ILE A 381 -8.00 1.68 16.34
CA ILE A 381 -8.94 1.56 17.46
C ILE A 381 -8.77 0.22 18.18
N ALA A 382 -8.59 -0.90 17.46
CA ALA A 382 -8.30 -2.19 18.11
C ALA A 382 -7.04 -2.10 18.98
N ARG A 383 -5.97 -1.48 18.46
CA ARG A 383 -4.74 -1.27 19.22
C ARG A 383 -4.95 -0.39 20.46
N MET A 384 -5.71 0.69 20.32
CA MET A 384 -6.05 1.60 21.43
C MET A 384 -6.88 0.90 22.53
N VAL A 385 -7.75 -0.04 22.17
CA VAL A 385 -8.48 -0.88 23.13
C VAL A 385 -7.52 -1.80 23.89
N GLU A 386 -6.54 -2.40 23.21
CA GLU A 386 -5.49 -3.20 23.86
C GLU A 386 -4.58 -2.38 24.78
N ASP A 387 -4.29 -1.12 24.46
CA ASP A 387 -3.58 -0.21 25.36
C ASP A 387 -4.34 0.11 26.64
N TYR A 388 -5.66 -0.04 26.63
CA TYR A 388 -6.45 0.06 27.86
C TYR A 388 -6.50 -1.23 28.67
N GLY A 389 -5.92 -2.31 28.14
CA GLY A 389 -5.81 -3.59 28.81
C GLY A 389 -6.90 -4.59 28.45
N TYR A 390 -7.62 -4.38 27.34
CA TYR A 390 -8.72 -5.23 26.86
C TYR A 390 -8.38 -5.88 25.52
N HIS A 391 -8.92 -7.07 25.25
CA HIS A 391 -8.74 -7.74 23.97
C HIS A 391 -9.56 -7.04 22.88
N ALA A 392 -9.08 -7.07 21.63
CA ALA A 392 -9.77 -6.44 20.52
C ALA A 392 -9.53 -7.14 19.17
N THR A 393 -10.62 -7.33 18.41
CA THR A 393 -10.56 -7.81 17.03
C THR A 393 -11.19 -6.79 16.09
N SER A 394 -10.49 -6.46 15.01
CA SER A 394 -10.95 -5.54 13.96
C SER A 394 -11.64 -6.29 12.81
N TYR A 395 -12.73 -5.73 12.31
CA TYR A 395 -13.49 -6.22 11.17
C TYR A 395 -13.70 -5.10 10.15
N ASN A 396 -13.47 -5.39 8.87
CA ASN A 396 -13.77 -4.50 7.76
C ASN A 396 -15.04 -4.98 7.03
N TRP A 397 -15.79 -4.07 6.40
CA TRP A 397 -17.08 -4.38 5.76
C TRP A 397 -18.08 -5.06 6.72
N ALA A 398 -18.13 -4.57 7.95
CA ALA A 398 -18.74 -5.25 9.10
C ALA A 398 -20.23 -4.92 9.29
N HIS A 399 -21.08 -5.16 8.29
CA HIS A 399 -22.48 -4.72 8.31
C HIS A 399 -23.31 -5.36 9.44
N ASP A 400 -23.20 -6.67 9.69
CA ASP A 400 -23.96 -7.34 10.75
C ASP A 400 -23.53 -6.87 12.16
N LEU A 401 -22.24 -6.54 12.33
CA LEU A 401 -21.71 -5.93 13.55
C LEU A 401 -22.20 -4.48 13.71
N GLY A 402 -22.31 -3.74 12.61
CA GLY A 402 -22.88 -2.39 12.62
C GLY A 402 -24.33 -2.36 13.09
N GLU A 403 -25.16 -3.27 12.58
CA GLU A 403 -26.55 -3.42 13.07
C GLU A 403 -26.57 -3.80 14.56
N MET A 404 -25.72 -4.75 14.98
CA MET A 404 -25.60 -5.17 16.38
C MET A 404 -25.20 -4.03 17.33
N ALA A 405 -24.34 -3.11 16.86
CA ALA A 405 -23.92 -1.94 17.61
C ALA A 405 -24.99 -0.82 17.66
N GLY A 406 -26.07 -0.94 16.88
CA GLY A 406 -27.09 0.11 16.74
C GLY A 406 -26.72 1.22 15.75
N LEU A 407 -25.78 0.98 14.83
CA LEU A 407 -25.33 1.97 13.83
C LEU A 407 -26.37 2.19 12.71
N GLY A 408 -27.21 1.19 12.44
CA GLY A 408 -28.16 1.19 11.33
C GLY A 408 -28.92 -0.12 11.24
N LYS A 409 -29.65 -0.33 10.14
CA LYS A 409 -30.38 -1.59 9.88
C LYS A 409 -29.85 -2.25 8.62
N ARG A 410 -29.88 -3.59 8.55
CA ARG A 410 -29.52 -4.32 7.32
C ARG A 410 -30.56 -4.05 6.24
N GLY A 411 -30.10 -3.61 5.07
CA GLY A 411 -30.95 -3.40 3.90
C GLY A 411 -31.50 -4.72 3.35
N THR A 412 -32.55 -4.61 2.53
CA THR A 412 -33.23 -5.77 1.90
C THR A 412 -32.62 -6.19 0.57
N GLY A 413 -31.64 -5.46 0.06
CA GLY A 413 -30.96 -5.75 -1.21
C GLY A 413 -30.10 -7.01 -1.19
N GLU A 414 -29.60 -7.40 -2.37
CA GLU A 414 -28.84 -8.65 -2.59
C GLU A 414 -27.62 -8.80 -1.66
N PHE A 415 -26.89 -7.70 -1.41
CA PHE A 415 -25.72 -7.67 -0.50
C PHE A 415 -26.07 -7.30 0.95
N ARG A 416 -27.36 -7.02 1.23
CA ARG A 416 -27.89 -6.61 2.54
C ARG A 416 -27.10 -5.50 3.24
N GLU A 417 -26.51 -4.56 2.49
CA GLU A 417 -25.66 -3.48 3.02
C GLU A 417 -26.33 -2.75 4.20
N LEU A 418 -25.53 -2.21 5.13
CA LEU A 418 -26.07 -1.45 6.25
C LEU A 418 -26.63 -0.11 5.78
N GLU A 419 -27.84 0.21 6.21
CA GLU A 419 -28.48 1.52 6.05
C GLU A 419 -28.41 2.29 7.37
N THR A 420 -27.66 3.40 7.35
CA THR A 420 -27.60 4.34 8.48
C THR A 420 -28.72 5.37 8.37
N PRO A 421 -29.29 5.84 9.50
CA PRO A 421 -30.25 6.94 9.49
C PRO A 421 -29.74 8.21 8.78
N GLU A 422 -28.46 8.54 8.96
CA GLU A 422 -27.83 9.78 8.49
C GLU A 422 -27.49 9.74 6.99
N PHE A 423 -27.01 8.59 6.50
CA PHE A 423 -26.39 8.48 5.17
C PHE A 423 -27.01 7.38 4.29
N GLY A 424 -28.03 6.66 4.77
CA GLY A 424 -28.61 5.52 4.05
C GLY A 424 -27.57 4.41 3.82
N ASN A 425 -27.61 3.78 2.65
CA ASN A 425 -26.69 2.71 2.24
C ASN A 425 -25.39 3.21 1.59
N CYS A 426 -25.14 4.52 1.55
CA CYS A 426 -23.91 5.08 0.98
C CYS A 426 -22.80 5.16 2.04
N VAL A 427 -22.57 4.04 2.72
CA VAL A 427 -21.60 3.92 3.80
C VAL A 427 -20.77 2.66 3.66
N ILE A 428 -19.50 2.74 4.02
CA ILE A 428 -18.71 1.58 4.39
C ILE A 428 -18.74 1.44 5.91
N THR A 429 -18.74 0.20 6.40
CA THR A 429 -18.73 -0.08 7.83
C THR A 429 -17.48 -0.82 8.25
N GLY A 430 -16.96 -0.44 9.41
CA GLY A 430 -15.95 -1.18 10.14
C GLY A 430 -16.45 -1.47 11.56
N ALA A 431 -15.81 -2.41 12.23
CA ALA A 431 -16.09 -2.67 13.63
C ALA A 431 -14.84 -3.15 14.39
N VAL A 432 -14.80 -2.84 15.68
CA VAL A 432 -13.90 -3.44 16.65
C VAL A 432 -14.76 -4.14 17.69
N VAL A 433 -14.50 -5.42 17.93
CA VAL A 433 -15.17 -6.21 18.97
C VAL A 433 -14.21 -6.43 20.13
N THR A 434 -14.69 -6.24 21.35
CA THR A 434 -13.86 -6.26 22.57
C THR A 434 -14.53 -6.99 23.73
N ASP A 435 -13.72 -7.50 24.66
CA ASP A 435 -14.14 -8.01 25.96
C ASP A 435 -14.38 -6.89 26.99
N ALA A 436 -14.03 -5.64 26.67
CA ALA A 436 -14.40 -4.47 27.45
C ALA A 436 -15.92 -4.30 27.48
N LEU A 437 -16.49 -4.09 28.66
CA LEU A 437 -17.91 -3.77 28.82
C LEU A 437 -18.09 -2.25 28.71
N LEU A 438 -18.31 -1.76 27.50
CA LEU A 438 -18.57 -0.33 27.28
C LEU A 438 -20.08 -0.06 27.31
N ASP A 439 -20.46 1.07 27.91
CA ASP A 439 -21.84 1.53 27.91
C ASP A 439 -22.33 1.77 26.48
N PRO A 440 -23.49 1.24 26.08
CA PRO A 440 -24.02 1.47 24.75
C PRO A 440 -24.21 2.97 24.45
N THR A 441 -24.03 3.37 23.20
CA THR A 441 -24.46 4.68 22.73
C THR A 441 -25.97 4.65 22.47
N PRO A 442 -26.74 5.65 22.94
CA PRO A 442 -28.16 5.74 22.63
C PRO A 442 -28.41 5.72 21.12
N VAL A 443 -29.36 4.92 20.67
CA VAL A 443 -29.82 4.95 19.27
C VAL A 443 -30.80 6.12 19.13
N PRO A 444 -30.56 7.09 18.25
CA PRO A 444 -31.49 8.20 18.07
C PRO A 444 -32.84 7.72 17.50
N GLU A 445 -33.96 8.13 18.10
CA GLU A 445 -35.32 7.80 17.62
C GLU A 445 -35.60 8.40 16.23
N LYS A 446 -34.98 9.55 15.94
CA LYS A 446 -34.87 10.18 14.63
C LYS A 446 -33.45 10.71 14.50
N ALA A 447 -32.75 10.34 13.42
CA ALA A 447 -31.54 11.05 13.04
C ALA A 447 -31.91 12.02 11.91
N ASP A 448 -31.62 13.29 12.12
CA ASP A 448 -31.67 14.24 11.02
C ASP A 448 -30.52 13.93 10.06
N ARG A 449 -30.80 14.01 8.75
CA ARG A 449 -29.71 14.05 7.78
C ARG A 449 -28.79 15.22 8.16
N PRO A 450 -27.47 15.07 7.98
CA PRO A 450 -26.53 16.15 8.25
C PRO A 450 -27.04 17.45 7.62
N ILE A 451 -27.03 18.53 8.41
CA ILE A 451 -27.46 19.85 7.93
C ILE A 451 -26.69 20.16 6.65
N ALA A 452 -27.43 20.40 5.57
CA ALA A 452 -26.83 20.75 4.29
C ALA A 452 -25.86 21.92 4.49
N ALA A 453 -24.62 21.74 4.08
CA ALA A 453 -23.64 22.80 4.21
C ALA A 453 -24.13 24.03 3.43
N ARG A 454 -23.89 25.23 3.98
CA ARG A 454 -24.22 26.47 3.28
C ARG A 454 -23.56 26.45 1.90
N THR A 455 -24.38 26.61 0.86
CA THR A 455 -23.92 26.64 -0.54
C THR A 455 -22.82 27.68 -0.71
N LEU A 456 -21.68 27.24 -1.23
CA LEU A 456 -20.55 28.11 -1.51
C LEU A 456 -20.67 28.68 -2.93
N THR A 457 -20.22 29.93 -3.10
CA THR A 457 -19.98 30.48 -4.44
C THR A 457 -18.90 29.65 -5.17
N PRO A 458 -18.90 29.55 -6.52
CA PRO A 458 -17.88 28.82 -7.29
C PRO A 458 -16.43 29.09 -6.85
N LYS A 459 -16.07 30.35 -6.63
CA LYS A 459 -14.74 30.75 -6.17
C LYS A 459 -14.38 30.18 -4.79
N ARG A 460 -15.28 30.31 -3.81
CA ARG A 460 -15.08 29.76 -2.46
C ARG A 460 -15.11 28.23 -2.43
N LEU A 461 -15.92 27.62 -3.30
CA LEU A 461 -15.97 26.17 -3.46
C LEU A 461 -14.60 25.64 -3.93
N ARG A 462 -14.04 26.24 -4.98
CA ARG A 462 -12.69 25.92 -5.49
C ARG A 462 -11.61 26.11 -4.43
N GLN A 463 -11.58 27.26 -3.75
CA GLN A 463 -10.58 27.53 -2.70
C GLN A 463 -10.60 26.50 -1.55
N ARG A 464 -11.79 26.07 -1.13
CA ARG A 464 -11.91 25.03 -0.09
C ARG A 464 -11.53 23.65 -0.62
N LEU A 465 -11.85 23.36 -1.87
CA LEU A 465 -11.43 22.12 -2.53
C LEU A 465 -9.91 22.03 -2.61
N GLU A 466 -9.23 23.12 -2.98
CA GLU A 466 -7.77 23.23 -2.99
C GLU A 466 -7.19 22.97 -1.59
N ALA A 467 -7.76 23.56 -0.54
CA ALA A 467 -7.33 23.27 0.84
C ALA A 467 -7.52 21.79 1.24
N VAL A 468 -8.59 21.14 0.77
CA VAL A 468 -8.79 19.68 0.98
C VAL A 468 -7.74 18.87 0.21
N ALA A 469 -7.39 19.28 -1.00
CA ALA A 469 -6.37 18.65 -1.82
C ALA A 469 -4.98 18.77 -1.16
N ASP A 470 -4.62 19.97 -0.70
CA ASP A 470 -3.35 20.26 0.00
C ASP A 470 -3.20 19.42 1.27
N GLY A 471 -4.25 19.36 2.09
CA GLY A 471 -4.30 18.50 3.29
C GLY A 471 -4.16 17.00 2.99
N ASN A 472 -4.29 16.61 1.73
CA ASN A 472 -4.13 15.25 1.23
C ASN A 472 -2.94 15.08 0.27
N LEU A 473 -1.94 15.96 0.35
CA LEU A 473 -0.64 15.85 -0.34
C LEU A 473 -0.67 16.01 -1.86
N VAL A 474 -1.79 16.47 -2.41
CA VAL A 474 -1.89 16.83 -3.83
C VAL A 474 -0.84 17.91 -4.12
N SER A 475 -0.07 17.70 -5.19
CA SER A 475 1.02 18.59 -5.60
C SER A 475 0.63 19.49 -6.78
N LEU A 476 -0.37 19.06 -7.55
CA LEU A 476 -0.86 19.72 -8.75
C LEU A 476 -2.38 19.65 -8.72
N LEU A 477 -3.06 20.76 -8.99
CA LEU A 477 -4.53 20.80 -9.15
C LEU A 477 -4.88 21.86 -10.20
N GLY A 478 -5.69 21.46 -11.18
CA GLY A 478 -6.22 22.34 -12.21
C GLY A 478 -7.66 21.99 -12.55
N VAL A 479 -8.39 22.95 -13.10
CA VAL A 479 -9.80 22.82 -13.45
C VAL A 479 -10.02 23.16 -14.92
N ALA A 480 -10.68 22.27 -15.65
CA ALA A 480 -11.12 22.46 -17.03
C ALA A 480 -12.66 22.44 -17.13
N PRO A 481 -13.28 23.32 -17.93
CA PRO A 481 -14.69 23.17 -18.27
C PRO A 481 -14.86 22.00 -19.25
N VAL A 482 -16.00 21.31 -19.18
CA VAL A 482 -16.24 20.08 -19.97
C VAL A 482 -16.24 20.32 -21.48
N GLU A 483 -16.50 21.55 -21.90
CA GLU A 483 -16.55 21.98 -23.30
C GLU A 483 -15.19 21.82 -24.01
N ARG A 484 -14.07 21.85 -23.27
CA ARG A 484 -12.71 21.65 -23.83
C ARG A 484 -12.50 20.25 -24.43
N PHE A 485 -13.32 19.28 -24.04
CA PHE A 485 -13.09 17.87 -24.38
C PHE A 485 -13.79 17.41 -25.66
N SER A 486 -14.81 18.12 -26.16
CA SER A 486 -15.59 17.68 -27.33
C SER A 486 -14.71 17.49 -28.57
N LYS A 487 -13.87 18.49 -28.88
CA LYS A 487 -12.94 18.41 -30.01
C LYS A 487 -11.80 17.43 -29.75
N THR A 488 -11.25 17.45 -28.53
CA THR A 488 -10.24 16.50 -28.04
C THR A 488 -10.65 15.05 -28.30
N VAL A 489 -11.87 14.66 -27.90
CA VAL A 489 -12.43 13.31 -28.08
C VAL A 489 -12.59 12.97 -29.55
N ALA A 490 -13.07 13.91 -30.38
CA ALA A 490 -13.22 13.69 -31.81
C ALA A 490 -11.85 13.45 -32.50
N ASP A 491 -10.84 14.24 -32.16
CA ASP A 491 -9.50 14.10 -32.71
C ASP A 491 -8.84 12.78 -32.26
N LEU A 492 -9.06 12.36 -31.01
CA LEU A 492 -8.60 11.05 -30.52
C LEU A 492 -9.29 9.89 -31.25
N LYS A 493 -10.61 9.93 -31.43
CA LYS A 493 -11.36 8.91 -32.18
C LYS A 493 -10.91 8.77 -33.63
N ALA A 494 -10.43 9.86 -34.24
CA ALA A 494 -9.88 9.83 -35.59
C ALA A 494 -8.47 9.24 -35.68
N ASN A 495 -7.71 9.18 -34.58
CA ASN A 495 -6.27 8.87 -34.60
C ASN A 495 -5.86 7.65 -33.77
N VAL A 496 -6.71 7.19 -32.85
CA VAL A 496 -6.45 6.10 -31.91
C VAL A 496 -7.37 4.92 -32.20
N ASN A 497 -6.81 3.71 -32.24
CA ASN A 497 -7.55 2.49 -32.48
C ASN A 497 -8.24 2.00 -31.20
N GLU A 498 -9.55 2.25 -31.05
CA GLU A 498 -10.34 1.80 -29.89
C GLU A 498 -10.31 0.29 -29.65
N ALA A 499 -10.23 -0.53 -30.70
CA ALA A 499 -10.18 -1.99 -30.55
C ALA A 499 -8.89 -2.41 -29.81
N GLU A 500 -7.75 -1.80 -30.15
CA GLU A 500 -6.46 -2.05 -29.49
C GLU A 500 -6.46 -1.54 -28.03
N LEU A 501 -7.28 -0.53 -27.70
CA LEU A 501 -7.40 -0.06 -26.31
C LEU A 501 -7.97 -1.14 -25.38
N GLY A 502 -8.85 -1.99 -25.91
CA GLY A 502 -9.52 -3.07 -25.19
C GLY A 502 -8.76 -4.38 -25.10
N GLU A 503 -7.63 -4.52 -25.80
CA GLU A 503 -6.83 -5.73 -25.79
C GLU A 503 -5.96 -5.82 -24.52
N ARG A 504 -6.00 -7.00 -23.88
CA ARG A 504 -5.11 -7.34 -22.76
C ARG A 504 -4.88 -8.85 -22.64
N VAL A 505 -3.86 -9.20 -21.87
CA VAL A 505 -3.59 -10.55 -21.42
C VAL A 505 -3.81 -10.59 -19.91
N ASP A 506 -4.61 -11.56 -19.46
CA ASP A 506 -4.79 -11.88 -18.06
C ASP A 506 -4.17 -13.24 -17.75
N ASP A 507 -3.64 -13.41 -16.55
CA ASP A 507 -3.18 -14.70 -16.03
C ASP A 507 -4.37 -15.45 -15.46
N VAL A 508 -4.73 -16.58 -16.06
CA VAL A 508 -5.74 -17.51 -15.54
C VAL A 508 -5.12 -18.75 -14.88
N GLY A 509 -3.81 -18.71 -14.65
CA GLY A 509 -3.06 -19.72 -13.92
C GLY A 509 -3.19 -19.55 -12.40
N LEU A 510 -2.19 -20.06 -11.68
CA LEU A 510 -2.12 -19.88 -10.23
C LEU A 510 -1.91 -18.39 -9.89
N PRO A 511 -2.64 -17.81 -8.92
CA PRO A 511 -2.69 -16.35 -8.77
C PRO A 511 -1.38 -15.62 -8.41
N ALA A 512 -0.32 -16.32 -7.95
CA ALA A 512 0.89 -15.71 -7.40
C ALA A 512 2.16 -16.42 -7.93
N HIS A 513 2.42 -17.64 -7.48
CA HIS A 513 3.54 -18.47 -7.93
C HIS A 513 3.10 -19.58 -8.89
N GLY A 514 4.01 -19.99 -9.77
CA GLY A 514 3.79 -21.00 -10.80
C GLY A 514 3.73 -20.43 -12.22
N PRO A 515 3.50 -21.28 -13.22
CA PRO A 515 3.44 -20.84 -14.62
C PRO A 515 2.32 -19.83 -14.83
N TRP A 516 2.58 -18.83 -15.67
CA TRP A 516 1.55 -17.94 -16.20
C TRP A 516 0.73 -18.69 -17.25
N LYS A 517 -0.60 -18.55 -17.21
CA LYS A 517 -1.48 -19.09 -18.27
C LYS A 517 -2.22 -17.93 -18.92
N SER A 518 -1.90 -17.66 -20.17
CA SER A 518 -2.44 -16.49 -20.86
C SER A 518 -3.89 -16.68 -21.28
N LYS A 519 -4.74 -15.71 -20.92
CA LYS A 519 -6.05 -15.49 -21.53
C LYS A 519 -6.07 -14.13 -22.20
N ILE A 520 -6.22 -14.13 -23.52
CA ILE A 520 -6.47 -12.90 -24.27
C ILE A 520 -7.88 -12.42 -23.96
N VAL A 521 -8.00 -11.15 -23.61
CA VAL A 521 -9.28 -10.48 -23.39
C VAL A 521 -9.36 -9.28 -24.33
N LYS A 522 -10.52 -9.13 -24.97
CA LYS A 522 -10.83 -8.04 -25.90
C LYS A 522 -12.12 -7.37 -25.43
N ASP A 523 -11.98 -6.35 -24.59
CA ASP A 523 -13.13 -5.59 -24.09
C ASP A 523 -13.54 -4.50 -25.09
N THR A 524 -14.82 -4.16 -25.11
CA THR A 524 -15.29 -2.99 -25.87
C THR A 524 -14.91 -1.72 -25.11
N VAL A 525 -13.75 -1.16 -25.42
CA VAL A 525 -13.29 0.15 -24.90
C VAL A 525 -13.68 1.25 -25.88
N LYS A 526 -14.14 2.37 -25.34
CA LYS A 526 -14.49 3.58 -26.09
C LYS A 526 -13.76 4.78 -25.51
N ILE A 527 -13.31 5.66 -26.39
CA ILE A 527 -12.79 6.97 -25.99
C ILE A 527 -13.98 7.80 -25.52
N LYS A 528 -13.91 8.25 -24.27
CA LYS A 528 -15.00 8.92 -23.57
C LYS A 528 -14.65 10.37 -23.28
N GLY A 529 -15.63 11.25 -23.33
CA GLY A 529 -15.57 12.59 -22.75
C GLY A 529 -16.25 12.64 -21.38
N PRO A 530 -16.16 13.77 -20.66
CA PRO A 530 -16.77 13.92 -19.33
C PRO A 530 -18.28 13.62 -19.33
N LYS A 531 -18.99 14.05 -20.37
CA LYS A 531 -20.45 13.85 -20.50
C LYS A 531 -20.86 12.39 -20.79
N ASP A 532 -19.93 11.53 -21.20
CA ASP A 532 -20.18 10.08 -21.31
C ASP A 532 -20.20 9.39 -19.93
N TYR A 533 -19.59 10.01 -18.92
CA TYR A 533 -19.63 9.55 -17.52
C TYR A 533 -20.78 10.19 -16.75
N MET A 534 -21.00 11.49 -16.95
CA MET A 534 -22.00 12.28 -16.24
C MET A 534 -22.55 13.35 -17.20
N PRO A 535 -23.76 13.17 -17.77
CA PRO A 535 -24.35 14.10 -18.75
C PRO A 535 -24.43 15.56 -18.29
N GLU A 536 -24.65 15.76 -16.99
CA GLU A 536 -24.77 17.06 -16.30
C GLU A 536 -23.43 17.66 -15.87
N ALA A 537 -22.30 17.01 -16.16
CA ALA A 537 -20.98 17.50 -15.78
C ALA A 537 -20.72 18.91 -16.33
N LYS A 538 -20.10 19.75 -15.51
CA LYS A 538 -19.69 21.13 -15.85
C LYS A 538 -18.19 21.34 -15.71
N SER A 539 -17.54 20.63 -14.80
CA SER A 539 -16.10 20.78 -14.55
C SER A 539 -15.39 19.42 -14.46
N VAL A 540 -14.15 19.42 -14.92
CA VAL A 540 -13.17 18.34 -14.79
C VAL A 540 -12.04 18.88 -13.93
N ILE A 541 -11.85 18.29 -12.74
CA ILE A 541 -10.76 18.63 -11.83
C ILE A 541 -9.66 17.59 -12.06
N VAL A 542 -8.49 18.04 -12.46
CA VAL A 542 -7.31 17.19 -12.67
C VAL A 542 -6.33 17.48 -11.56
N PHE A 543 -5.86 16.44 -10.89
CA PHE A 543 -4.94 16.59 -9.77
C PHE A 543 -3.89 15.49 -9.79
N GLY A 544 -2.73 15.81 -9.22
CA GLY A 544 -1.56 14.95 -9.30
C GLY A 544 -0.67 15.01 -8.08
N MET A 545 0.14 13.97 -7.92
CA MET A 545 1.18 13.88 -6.90
C MET A 545 2.51 13.58 -7.59
N HIS A 546 3.54 14.33 -7.19
CA HIS A 546 4.86 14.21 -7.81
C HIS A 546 5.66 13.02 -7.25
N THR A 547 6.64 12.57 -8.03
CA THR A 547 7.68 11.64 -7.60
C THR A 547 8.92 12.44 -7.20
N PRO A 548 9.48 12.24 -5.99
CA PRO A 548 10.69 12.93 -5.55
C PRO A 548 11.83 12.69 -6.53
N GLN A 549 12.55 13.76 -6.88
CA GLN A 549 13.61 13.70 -7.89
C GLN A 549 14.74 12.75 -7.45
N GLU A 550 15.07 12.73 -6.16
CA GLU A 550 16.09 11.85 -5.60
C GLU A 550 15.77 10.36 -5.82
N LEU A 551 14.49 9.98 -5.87
CA LEU A 551 14.09 8.61 -6.16
C LEU A 551 14.34 8.26 -7.64
N VAL A 552 14.05 9.21 -8.53
CA VAL A 552 14.26 9.07 -9.98
C VAL A 552 15.75 9.00 -10.31
N ASP A 553 16.57 9.80 -9.63
CA ASP A 553 18.01 9.85 -9.83
C ASP A 553 18.70 8.55 -9.38
N ASN A 554 18.17 7.90 -8.34
CA ASN A 554 18.80 6.73 -7.71
C ASN A 554 18.20 5.37 -8.13
N THR A 555 17.04 5.34 -8.78
CA THR A 555 16.43 4.09 -9.26
C THR A 555 17.20 3.51 -10.44
N GLY A 556 17.39 2.19 -10.47
CA GLY A 556 17.97 1.42 -11.57
C GLY A 556 19.40 1.81 -11.98
N LEU A 557 20.20 2.40 -11.09
CA LEU A 557 21.61 2.69 -11.38
C LEU A 557 22.44 1.40 -11.44
N PRO A 558 23.50 1.32 -12.27
CA PRO A 558 24.34 0.12 -12.34
C PRO A 558 24.95 -0.31 -11.00
N LYS A 559 25.28 0.68 -10.15
CA LYS A 559 25.91 0.44 -8.84
C LYS A 559 24.92 0.02 -7.76
N SER A 560 23.71 0.59 -7.74
CA SER A 560 22.73 0.37 -6.67
C SER A 560 21.69 -0.70 -7.02
N GLN A 561 21.35 -0.83 -8.30
CA GLN A 561 20.38 -1.79 -8.84
C GLN A 561 19.05 -1.80 -8.05
N GLN A 562 18.70 -0.66 -7.44
CA GLN A 562 17.49 -0.50 -6.63
C GLN A 562 16.32 -0.17 -7.55
N ILE A 563 15.24 -0.95 -7.44
CA ILE A 563 14.00 -0.71 -8.20
C ILE A 563 12.75 -0.83 -7.33
N GLY A 564 12.85 -1.54 -6.21
CA GLY A 564 11.73 -1.74 -5.30
C GLY A 564 11.18 -0.45 -4.73
N THR A 565 12.06 0.47 -4.33
CA THR A 565 11.67 1.80 -3.83
C THR A 565 10.93 2.64 -4.87
N TYR A 566 11.27 2.51 -6.16
CA TYR A 566 10.54 3.17 -7.24
C TYR A 566 9.15 2.55 -7.44
N ALA A 567 9.08 1.21 -7.52
CA ALA A 567 7.81 0.50 -7.65
C ALA A 567 6.87 0.81 -6.46
N PHE A 568 7.42 0.82 -5.24
CA PHE A 568 6.76 1.27 -4.01
C PHE A 568 6.11 2.64 -4.18
N TRP A 569 6.92 3.62 -4.57
CA TRP A 569 6.44 4.99 -4.69
C TRP A 569 5.31 5.10 -5.72
N GLN A 570 5.42 4.41 -6.85
CA GLN A 570 4.40 4.48 -7.90
C GLN A 570 3.04 3.94 -7.42
N TYR A 571 3.00 2.73 -6.82
CA TYR A 571 1.72 2.19 -6.34
C TYR A 571 1.18 2.96 -5.14
N GLN A 572 2.05 3.47 -4.27
CA GLN A 572 1.62 4.20 -3.09
C GLN A 572 1.13 5.60 -3.46
N THR A 573 1.73 6.25 -4.46
CA THR A 573 1.22 7.51 -5.04
C THR A 573 -0.19 7.32 -5.59
N TYR A 574 -0.47 6.24 -6.33
CA TYR A 574 -1.82 5.95 -6.80
C TYR A 574 -2.82 5.78 -5.64
N ARG A 575 -2.44 5.05 -4.58
CA ARG A 575 -3.29 4.88 -3.40
C ARG A 575 -3.57 6.21 -2.69
N GLU A 576 -2.56 7.07 -2.54
CA GLU A 576 -2.75 8.41 -1.97
C GLU A 576 -3.60 9.32 -2.88
N LEU A 577 -3.49 9.21 -4.21
CA LEU A 577 -4.39 9.89 -5.14
C LEU A 577 -5.84 9.43 -4.95
N CYS A 578 -6.10 8.12 -4.83
CA CYS A 578 -7.46 7.63 -4.54
C CYS A 578 -7.97 8.15 -3.18
N ASN A 579 -7.11 8.25 -2.17
CA ASN A 579 -7.48 8.80 -0.87
C ASN A 579 -7.81 10.30 -0.97
N ALA A 580 -7.00 11.10 -1.66
CA ALA A 580 -7.26 12.51 -1.91
C ALA A 580 -8.57 12.71 -2.70
N ALA A 581 -8.76 11.91 -3.75
CA ALA A 581 -9.98 11.88 -4.55
C ALA A 581 -11.22 11.60 -3.71
N PHE A 582 -11.15 10.64 -2.78
CA PHE A 582 -12.25 10.36 -1.85
C PHE A 582 -12.60 11.57 -0.99
N TYR A 583 -11.62 12.22 -0.34
CA TYR A 583 -11.89 13.37 0.52
C TYR A 583 -12.40 14.59 -0.28
N MET A 584 -11.84 14.84 -1.46
CA MET A 584 -12.28 15.89 -2.37
C MET A 584 -13.72 15.64 -2.88
N ALA A 585 -14.03 14.40 -3.27
CA ALA A 585 -15.36 14.02 -3.71
C ALA A 585 -16.38 14.11 -2.57
N LYS A 586 -16.02 13.65 -1.37
CA LYS A 586 -16.86 13.79 -0.17
C LYS A 586 -17.15 15.25 0.15
N PHE A 587 -16.15 16.13 0.02
CA PHE A 587 -16.34 17.58 0.18
C PHE A 587 -17.33 18.15 -0.85
N LEU A 588 -17.18 17.84 -2.14
CA LEU A 588 -18.09 18.30 -3.20
C LEU A 588 -19.52 17.78 -3.00
N SER A 589 -19.66 16.50 -2.65
CA SER A 589 -20.96 15.89 -2.37
C SER A 589 -21.65 16.52 -1.16
N ALA A 590 -20.90 16.87 -0.11
CA ALA A 590 -21.44 17.63 1.02
C ALA A 590 -21.90 19.05 0.65
N GLN A 591 -21.47 19.58 -0.49
CA GLN A 591 -21.96 20.84 -1.08
C GLN A 591 -23.14 20.63 -2.05
N GLY A 592 -23.64 19.41 -2.18
CA GLY A 592 -24.77 19.05 -3.04
C GLY A 592 -24.41 18.74 -4.48
N HIS A 593 -23.12 18.56 -4.79
CA HIS A 593 -22.63 18.29 -6.14
C HIS A 593 -22.42 16.80 -6.39
N LYS A 594 -22.76 16.36 -7.60
CA LYS A 594 -22.44 15.02 -8.09
C LYS A 594 -20.98 14.95 -8.46
N VAL A 595 -20.34 13.83 -8.17
CA VAL A 595 -18.91 13.66 -8.42
C VAL A 595 -18.56 12.21 -8.76
N LEU A 596 -17.77 12.03 -9.82
CA LEU A 596 -17.18 10.76 -10.21
C LEU A 596 -15.66 10.87 -10.22
N ALA A 597 -14.96 9.85 -9.72
CA ALA A 597 -13.52 9.74 -9.88
C ALA A 597 -13.17 8.72 -10.95
N VAL A 598 -12.23 9.08 -11.82
CA VAL A 598 -11.74 8.26 -12.92
C VAL A 598 -10.23 8.32 -12.96
N ASP A 599 -9.59 7.17 -13.13
CA ASP A 599 -8.13 7.02 -13.15
C ASP A 599 -7.53 7.09 -14.57
N ASP A 600 -8.37 7.01 -15.60
CA ASP A 600 -8.05 7.26 -17.02
C ASP A 600 -9.31 7.74 -17.77
N MET A 601 -9.58 9.05 -17.76
CA MET A 601 -10.86 9.60 -18.22
C MET A 601 -11.09 9.46 -19.73
N LEU A 602 -10.12 9.81 -20.56
CA LEU A 602 -10.26 9.66 -22.01
C LEU A 602 -10.13 8.19 -22.48
N GLY A 603 -9.70 7.27 -21.59
CA GLY A 603 -9.58 5.84 -21.87
C GLY A 603 -8.42 5.46 -22.80
N VAL A 604 -7.48 6.38 -23.04
CA VAL A 604 -6.36 6.19 -23.96
C VAL A 604 -5.09 5.70 -23.26
N GLY A 605 -5.03 5.86 -21.93
CA GLY A 605 -3.92 5.39 -21.11
C GLY A 605 -3.84 3.87 -21.05
N SER A 606 -2.67 3.37 -20.63
CA SER A 606 -2.49 1.96 -20.33
C SER A 606 -2.10 1.81 -18.86
N ARG A 607 -1.52 0.67 -18.46
CA ARG A 607 -1.19 0.35 -17.08
C ARG A 607 0.30 0.04 -16.92
N THR A 608 0.80 0.22 -15.70
CA THR A 608 2.12 -0.23 -15.24
C THR A 608 1.95 -1.32 -14.20
N ALA A 609 2.67 -2.43 -14.35
CA ALA A 609 2.67 -3.54 -13.42
C ALA A 609 3.52 -3.23 -12.19
N THR A 610 2.95 -3.49 -11.01
CA THR A 610 3.62 -3.32 -9.71
C THR A 610 3.34 -4.53 -8.82
N PRO A 611 4.04 -4.68 -7.69
CA PRO A 611 3.79 -5.76 -6.72
C PRO A 611 2.43 -5.66 -6.03
N ARG A 612 1.70 -4.56 -6.21
CA ARG A 612 0.36 -4.32 -5.65
C ARG A 612 -0.73 -4.20 -6.73
N GLY A 613 -0.47 -4.74 -7.91
CA GLY A 613 -1.39 -4.75 -9.04
C GLY A 613 -0.99 -3.80 -10.16
N ARG A 614 -1.88 -3.64 -11.14
CA ARG A 614 -1.66 -2.80 -12.32
C ARG A 614 -2.33 -1.43 -12.10
N PHE A 615 -1.55 -0.36 -12.18
CA PHE A 615 -2.02 1.03 -11.99
C PHE A 615 -1.93 1.84 -13.29
N PRO A 616 -2.66 2.96 -13.44
CA PRO A 616 -2.52 3.83 -14.61
C PRO A 616 -1.06 4.23 -14.87
N ASP A 617 -0.66 4.22 -16.14
CA ASP A 617 0.70 4.64 -16.53
C ASP A 617 0.85 6.17 -16.47
N HIS A 618 2.08 6.68 -16.65
CA HIS A 618 2.35 8.12 -16.56
C HIS A 618 1.66 8.99 -17.65
N ARG A 619 1.01 8.39 -18.65
CA ARG A 619 0.27 9.11 -19.71
C ARG A 619 -1.23 9.18 -19.42
N SER A 620 -1.74 8.36 -18.50
CA SER A 620 -3.12 8.45 -18.05
C SER A 620 -3.42 9.85 -17.50
N ASN A 621 -4.50 10.44 -17.99
CA ASN A 621 -4.95 11.81 -17.70
C ASN A 621 -4.01 12.96 -18.13
N ALA A 622 -3.01 12.71 -19.00
CA ALA A 622 -2.07 13.75 -19.41
C ALA A 622 -2.69 14.85 -20.29
N ILE A 623 -3.64 14.50 -21.17
CA ILE A 623 -4.33 15.46 -22.06
C ILE A 623 -5.31 16.30 -21.23
N GLU A 624 -5.98 15.66 -20.28
CA GLU A 624 -6.85 16.26 -19.29
C GLU A 624 -6.11 17.31 -18.47
N ALA A 625 -4.90 16.98 -18.02
CA ALA A 625 -4.05 17.93 -17.30
C ALA A 625 -3.65 19.14 -18.14
N VAL A 626 -3.41 18.97 -19.45
CA VAL A 626 -3.18 20.10 -20.36
C VAL A 626 -4.43 20.96 -20.48
N ALA A 627 -5.60 20.33 -20.63
CA ALA A 627 -6.89 21.03 -20.65
C ALA A 627 -7.17 21.77 -19.34
N ALA A 628 -6.59 21.32 -18.23
CA ALA A 628 -6.67 21.95 -16.90
C ALA A 628 -5.51 22.92 -16.59
N GLY A 629 -4.66 23.25 -17.57
CA GLY A 629 -3.60 24.25 -17.41
C GLY A 629 -2.35 23.80 -16.67
N LEU A 630 -2.22 22.50 -16.35
CA LEU A 630 -1.11 21.99 -15.52
C LEU A 630 0.24 21.89 -16.27
N GLY A 631 0.23 21.95 -17.60
CA GLY A 631 1.47 21.81 -18.38
C GLY A 631 1.24 21.45 -19.84
N GLN A 632 2.21 20.73 -20.42
CA GLN A 632 2.27 20.39 -21.84
C GLN A 632 2.53 18.90 -22.06
N ILE A 633 2.12 18.35 -23.21
CA ILE A 633 2.51 16.99 -23.61
C ILE A 633 3.98 16.98 -24.04
N GLY A 634 4.79 16.15 -23.39
CA GLY A 634 6.18 15.92 -23.75
C GLY A 634 6.33 14.90 -24.90
N ALA A 635 7.56 14.75 -25.39
CA ALA A 635 7.87 13.78 -26.45
C ALA A 635 7.62 12.31 -26.04
N SER A 636 7.53 12.00 -24.73
CA SER A 636 7.12 10.68 -24.23
C SER A 636 5.61 10.43 -24.32
N GLY A 637 4.81 11.46 -24.59
CA GLY A 637 3.35 11.43 -24.53
C GLY A 637 2.77 11.65 -23.13
N GLY A 638 3.62 11.77 -22.10
CA GLY A 638 3.21 12.13 -20.74
C GLY A 638 3.11 13.64 -20.55
N LEU A 639 2.47 14.05 -19.46
CA LEU A 639 2.44 15.44 -19.02
C LEU A 639 3.84 15.88 -18.58
N LEU A 640 4.26 17.07 -19.00
CA LEU A 640 5.35 17.83 -18.41
C LEU A 640 4.77 19.01 -17.65
N THR A 641 5.12 19.17 -16.37
CA THR A 641 4.76 20.33 -15.55
C THR A 641 5.97 21.25 -15.36
N PRO A 642 5.77 22.56 -15.17
CA PRO A 642 6.87 23.48 -14.86
C PRO A 642 7.68 23.07 -13.62
N GLU A 643 6.99 22.58 -12.59
CA GLU A 643 7.56 22.29 -11.26
C GLU A 643 8.24 20.93 -11.19
N PHE A 644 7.65 19.89 -11.81
CA PHE A 644 8.06 18.50 -11.62
C PHE A 644 8.38 17.77 -12.92
N GLY A 645 8.24 18.44 -14.08
CA GLY A 645 8.51 17.83 -15.37
C GLY A 645 7.63 16.61 -15.60
N ALA A 646 8.23 15.46 -15.89
CA ALA A 646 7.51 14.20 -16.14
C ALA A 646 7.15 13.41 -14.85
N GLN A 647 7.55 13.88 -13.68
CA GLN A 647 7.58 13.09 -12.45
C GLN A 647 6.28 13.19 -11.67
N GLN A 648 5.16 12.73 -12.23
CA GLN A 648 3.87 12.71 -11.52
C GLN A 648 2.95 11.59 -11.96
N ARG A 649 1.96 11.29 -11.12
CA ARG A 649 0.76 10.53 -11.47
C ARG A 649 -0.47 11.43 -11.29
N LEU A 650 -1.50 11.16 -12.07
CA LEU A 650 -2.67 12.03 -12.21
C LEU A 650 -3.97 11.24 -11.99
N MET A 651 -4.99 11.92 -11.51
CA MET A 651 -6.35 11.43 -11.39
C MET A 651 -7.34 12.56 -11.70
N VAL A 652 -8.57 12.19 -12.04
CA VAL A 652 -9.62 13.12 -12.45
C VAL A 652 -10.86 12.97 -11.57
N LEU A 653 -11.45 14.10 -11.18
CA LEU A 653 -12.85 14.18 -10.74
C LEU A 653 -13.69 14.86 -11.82
N ILE A 654 -14.83 14.27 -12.14
CA ILE A 654 -15.86 14.84 -13.02
C ILE A 654 -17.03 15.26 -12.14
N THR A 655 -17.49 16.49 -12.27
CA THR A 655 -18.54 17.03 -11.39
C THR A 655 -19.50 17.98 -12.12
N ASP A 656 -20.73 18.06 -11.63
CA ASP A 656 -21.73 19.06 -12.02
C ASP A 656 -21.50 20.43 -11.35
N ALA A 657 -20.53 20.52 -10.44
CA ALA A 657 -20.10 21.78 -9.85
C ALA A 657 -19.53 22.71 -10.92
N GLU A 658 -19.96 23.96 -10.90
CA GLU A 658 -19.35 25.02 -11.69
C GLU A 658 -18.18 25.60 -10.90
N LEU A 659 -16.98 25.45 -11.44
CA LEU A 659 -15.74 25.90 -10.81
C LEU A 659 -15.01 26.86 -11.75
N PRO A 660 -14.33 27.91 -11.22
CA PRO A 660 -13.46 28.74 -12.03
C PRO A 660 -12.43 27.86 -12.75
N ALA A 661 -12.38 27.94 -14.07
CA ALA A 661 -11.45 27.20 -14.90
C ALA A 661 -10.08 27.86 -14.95
N ASP A 662 -9.04 27.05 -15.07
CA ASP A 662 -7.69 27.53 -15.36
C ASP A 662 -7.50 27.77 -16.86
N GLU A 663 -6.65 28.72 -17.22
CA GLU A 663 -6.20 28.83 -18.60
C GLU A 663 -5.25 27.68 -18.93
N VAL A 664 -5.31 27.21 -20.18
CA VAL A 664 -4.29 26.30 -20.71
C VAL A 664 -2.90 26.92 -20.59
N TYR A 665 -1.89 26.11 -20.28
CA TYR A 665 -0.53 26.59 -20.03
C TYR A 665 0.07 27.27 -21.28
N LYS A 666 0.51 28.53 -21.11
CA LYS A 666 1.10 29.39 -22.16
C LYS A 666 2.56 29.78 -21.90
N GLY A 667 3.21 29.15 -20.91
CA GLY A 667 4.60 29.43 -20.59
C GLY A 667 5.59 28.86 -21.62
N ALA A 668 6.88 28.91 -21.28
CA ALA A 668 7.94 28.37 -22.14
C ALA A 668 7.74 26.88 -22.45
N ASP A 669 8.21 26.44 -23.62
CA ASP A 669 8.18 25.03 -24.03
C ASP A 669 8.90 24.18 -22.99
N LEU A 670 8.16 23.28 -22.35
CA LEU A 670 8.67 22.40 -21.31
C LEU A 670 9.47 21.23 -21.90
N CYS A 671 9.19 20.86 -23.15
CA CYS A 671 9.90 19.79 -23.83
C CYS A 671 11.10 20.36 -24.58
N VAL A 672 12.31 20.16 -24.05
CA VAL A 672 13.56 20.61 -24.71
C VAL A 672 13.96 19.76 -25.93
N LYS A 673 13.09 18.86 -26.40
CA LYS A 673 13.28 18.01 -27.60
C LYS A 673 14.62 17.26 -27.65
N CYS A 674 15.15 16.87 -26.48
CA CYS A 674 16.43 16.16 -26.36
C CYS A 674 16.41 14.72 -26.93
N GLY A 675 15.22 14.14 -27.08
CA GLY A 675 15.02 12.76 -27.54
C GLY A 675 15.42 11.69 -26.52
N ALA A 676 15.68 12.04 -25.26
CA ALA A 676 16.12 11.09 -24.23
C ALA A 676 15.10 9.96 -24.01
N CYS A 677 13.81 10.30 -23.93
CA CYS A 677 12.73 9.30 -23.77
C CYS A 677 12.67 8.29 -24.91
N VAL A 678 12.93 8.72 -26.15
CA VAL A 678 12.94 7.86 -27.34
C VAL A 678 14.20 7.00 -27.37
N LYS A 679 15.38 7.62 -27.20
CA LYS A 679 16.69 6.96 -27.26
C LYS A 679 16.90 5.94 -26.14
N LYS A 680 16.27 6.16 -24.97
CA LYS A 680 16.40 5.30 -23.79
C LYS A 680 15.25 4.32 -23.62
N CYS A 681 14.28 4.29 -24.55
CA CYS A 681 13.24 3.27 -24.54
C CYS A 681 13.82 1.93 -25.02
N PRO A 682 13.97 0.93 -24.14
CA PRO A 682 14.54 -0.37 -24.54
C PRO A 682 13.60 -1.15 -25.45
N MET A 683 12.31 -0.81 -25.47
CA MET A 683 11.34 -1.42 -26.36
C MET A 683 11.31 -0.78 -27.75
N HIS A 684 11.99 0.36 -27.97
CA HIS A 684 11.88 1.14 -29.21
C HIS A 684 10.42 1.39 -29.64
N ALA A 685 9.54 1.70 -28.67
CA ALA A 685 8.10 1.74 -28.88
C ALA A 685 7.58 3.00 -29.60
N PHE A 686 8.45 3.98 -29.88
CA PHE A 686 8.06 5.25 -30.50
C PHE A 686 8.12 5.16 -32.03
N GLU A 687 7.06 5.58 -32.71
CA GLU A 687 6.96 5.53 -34.18
C GLU A 687 7.58 6.75 -34.89
N ASN A 688 8.24 7.65 -34.14
CA ASN A 688 8.81 8.92 -34.63
C ASN A 688 7.83 9.82 -35.41
N THR A 689 6.52 9.61 -35.21
CA THR A 689 5.43 10.43 -35.76
C THR A 689 4.51 10.85 -34.62
N ALA A 690 3.66 11.84 -34.88
CA ALA A 690 2.67 12.34 -33.93
C ALA A 690 1.38 12.68 -34.65
N PHE A 691 0.28 12.75 -33.90
CA PHE A 691 -0.98 13.29 -34.37
C PHE A 691 -1.39 14.49 -33.53
N ALA A 692 -2.21 15.35 -34.13
CA ALA A 692 -2.66 16.58 -33.49
C ALA A 692 -3.97 16.34 -32.73
N VAL A 693 -4.07 16.93 -31.55
CA VAL A 693 -5.31 17.04 -30.78
C VAL A 693 -5.53 18.51 -30.44
N GLN A 694 -6.76 19.01 -30.58
CA GLN A 694 -7.10 20.38 -30.23
C GLN A 694 -7.65 20.47 -28.81
N VAL A 695 -7.03 21.30 -27.98
CA VAL A 695 -7.43 21.57 -26.60
C VAL A 695 -7.53 23.08 -26.42
N ASP A 696 -8.75 23.59 -26.27
CA ASP A 696 -9.04 25.03 -26.06
C ASP A 696 -8.35 25.97 -27.07
N GLY A 697 -8.40 25.61 -28.36
CA GLY A 697 -7.76 26.38 -29.44
C GLY A 697 -6.23 26.19 -29.56
N ILE A 698 -5.61 25.41 -28.66
CA ILE A 698 -4.20 25.02 -28.76
C ILE A 698 -4.09 23.64 -29.40
N LYS A 699 -3.17 23.54 -30.37
CA LYS A 699 -2.77 22.27 -30.97
C LYS A 699 -1.72 21.58 -30.10
N ILE A 700 -2.05 20.43 -29.53
CA ILE A 700 -1.08 19.54 -28.88
C ILE A 700 -0.67 18.42 -29.84
N ASN A 701 0.61 18.03 -29.82
CA ASN A 701 1.12 16.92 -30.62
C ASN A 701 1.30 15.69 -29.71
N VAL A 702 0.51 14.66 -29.93
CA VAL A 702 0.58 13.40 -29.18
C VAL A 702 1.42 12.40 -29.99
N PRO A 703 2.52 11.84 -29.43
CA PRO A 703 3.37 10.91 -30.17
C PRO A 703 2.65 9.59 -30.43
N ARG A 704 2.88 9.00 -31.60
CA ARG A 704 2.46 7.63 -31.89
C ARG A 704 3.41 6.66 -31.20
N ILE A 705 2.82 5.79 -30.39
CA ILE A 705 3.53 4.78 -29.60
C ILE A 705 2.85 3.45 -29.88
N GLU A 706 3.65 2.46 -30.25
CA GLU A 706 3.18 1.11 -30.47
C GLU A 706 2.76 0.49 -29.12
N ARG A 707 1.45 0.43 -28.88
CA ARG A 707 0.86 0.12 -27.57
C ARG A 707 1.34 -1.21 -27.01
N HIS A 708 1.23 -2.30 -27.78
CA HIS A 708 1.64 -3.63 -27.32
C HIS A 708 3.13 -3.74 -27.06
N ARG A 709 3.96 -3.09 -27.88
CA ARG A 709 5.42 -3.02 -27.68
C ARG A 709 5.80 -2.25 -26.42
N CYS A 710 5.10 -1.15 -26.12
CA CYS A 710 5.27 -0.43 -24.86
C CYS A 710 4.78 -1.26 -23.66
N ASP A 711 3.60 -1.89 -23.78
CA ASP A 711 2.99 -2.72 -22.76
C ASP A 711 3.82 -3.98 -22.43
N TRP A 712 4.56 -4.51 -23.41
CA TRP A 712 5.53 -5.59 -23.22
C TRP A 712 6.39 -5.38 -21.98
N SER A 713 6.94 -4.17 -21.85
CA SER A 713 7.69 -3.79 -20.67
C SER A 713 6.79 -3.35 -19.53
N LYS A 714 6.12 -2.20 -19.66
CA LYS A 714 5.53 -1.57 -18.46
C LYS A 714 4.32 -2.32 -17.90
N ARG A 715 3.51 -2.95 -18.75
CA ARG A 715 2.25 -3.62 -18.34
C ARG A 715 2.45 -5.09 -18.00
N TYR A 716 3.43 -5.75 -18.64
CA TYR A 716 3.66 -7.18 -18.49
C TYR A 716 5.00 -7.56 -17.88
N ASN A 717 5.91 -6.60 -17.66
CA ASN A 717 7.22 -6.77 -17.02
C ASN A 717 8.09 -7.84 -17.73
N LEU A 718 8.13 -7.79 -19.07
CA LEU A 718 8.85 -8.76 -19.90
C LEU A 718 10.24 -8.29 -20.36
N CYS A 719 10.51 -6.98 -20.31
CA CYS A 719 11.79 -6.39 -20.72
C CYS A 719 12.78 -6.38 -19.55
N PRO A 720 13.91 -7.09 -19.61
CA PRO A 720 14.84 -7.22 -18.48
C PRO A 720 15.38 -5.88 -17.97
N ASP A 721 15.67 -4.95 -18.89
CA ASP A 721 16.34 -3.67 -18.61
C ASP A 721 15.46 -2.65 -17.89
N GLU A 722 14.13 -2.82 -17.93
CA GLU A 722 13.18 -1.95 -17.21
C GLU A 722 12.71 -2.56 -15.88
N GLY A 723 13.18 -3.75 -15.49
CA GLY A 723 12.67 -4.32 -14.25
C GLY A 723 13.19 -5.67 -13.81
N PRO A 724 12.80 -6.76 -14.50
CA PRO A 724 13.07 -8.13 -14.07
C PRO A 724 14.52 -8.37 -13.68
N ALA A 725 15.49 -7.95 -14.49
CA ALA A 725 16.91 -8.17 -14.19
C ALA A 725 17.39 -7.36 -12.98
N LEU A 726 16.88 -6.12 -12.79
CA LEU A 726 17.19 -5.28 -11.63
C LEU A 726 16.57 -5.82 -10.33
N HIS A 727 15.55 -6.68 -10.45
CA HIS A 727 14.87 -7.34 -9.36
C HIS A 727 15.26 -8.82 -9.19
N GLY A 728 16.28 -9.30 -9.93
CA GLY A 728 16.75 -10.70 -9.83
C GLY A 728 15.77 -11.76 -10.38
N LEU A 729 14.81 -11.35 -11.22
CA LEU A 729 13.88 -12.23 -11.91
C LEU A 729 14.50 -12.76 -13.22
N LYS A 730 14.16 -13.99 -13.58
CA LYS A 730 14.64 -14.65 -14.81
C LYS A 730 13.88 -14.22 -16.06
N THR A 731 12.80 -13.44 -15.93
CA THR A 731 12.00 -12.99 -17.08
C THR A 731 12.87 -12.18 -18.04
N ASN A 732 13.10 -12.74 -19.22
CA ASN A 732 13.81 -12.09 -20.32
C ASN A 732 13.21 -12.61 -21.62
N VAL A 733 12.26 -11.86 -22.19
CA VAL A 733 11.59 -12.25 -23.43
C VAL A 733 11.77 -11.13 -24.46
N PRO A 734 12.50 -11.37 -25.55
CA PRO A 734 12.67 -10.37 -26.60
C PRO A 734 11.35 -10.15 -27.34
N ALA A 735 11.00 -8.89 -27.59
CA ALA A 735 9.87 -8.57 -28.45
C ALA A 735 10.21 -8.87 -29.92
N PRO A 736 9.21 -9.23 -30.75
CA PRO A 736 9.41 -9.36 -32.19
C PRO A 736 10.11 -8.14 -32.80
N GLU A 737 11.09 -8.37 -33.69
CA GLU A 737 11.79 -7.31 -34.42
C GLU A 737 11.22 -7.13 -35.83
N GLY A 738 11.38 -5.94 -36.41
CA GLY A 738 11.01 -5.64 -37.80
C GLY A 738 9.50 -5.64 -38.12
N ARG A 739 8.64 -5.89 -37.12
CA ARG A 739 7.17 -5.86 -37.27
C ARG A 739 6.47 -5.35 -36.00
N ARG A 740 5.19 -5.01 -36.13
CA ARG A 740 4.33 -4.67 -34.99
C ARG A 740 4.07 -5.88 -34.09
N VAL A 741 4.06 -5.68 -32.78
CA VAL A 741 3.71 -6.63 -31.73
C VAL A 741 2.19 -6.76 -31.64
N THR A 742 1.69 -7.99 -31.69
CA THR A 742 0.27 -8.29 -31.53
C THR A 742 -0.06 -8.70 -30.10
N ILE A 743 -1.35 -8.79 -29.77
CA ILE A 743 -1.78 -9.29 -28.46
C ILE A 743 -1.44 -10.77 -28.27
N GLU A 744 -1.39 -11.54 -29.35
CA GLU A 744 -0.98 -12.95 -29.36
C GLU A 744 0.52 -13.10 -29.05
N ASP A 745 1.37 -12.20 -29.55
CA ASP A 745 2.79 -12.17 -29.19
C ASP A 745 2.96 -11.93 -27.67
N LEU A 746 2.22 -10.97 -27.12
CA LEU A 746 2.21 -10.68 -25.68
C LEU A 746 1.73 -11.89 -24.87
N ALA A 747 0.67 -12.56 -25.33
CA ALA A 747 0.15 -13.75 -24.66
C ALA A 747 1.19 -14.87 -24.61
N ALA A 748 1.85 -15.16 -25.73
CA ALA A 748 2.91 -16.15 -25.79
C ALA A 748 4.14 -15.76 -24.95
N ALA A 749 4.46 -14.45 -24.88
CA ALA A 749 5.57 -13.96 -24.09
C ALA A 749 5.30 -14.02 -22.58
N CYS A 750 4.07 -13.73 -22.14
CA CYS A 750 3.70 -13.79 -20.72
C CYS A 750 3.85 -15.20 -20.13
N GLU A 751 3.66 -16.26 -20.92
CA GLU A 751 3.87 -17.65 -20.48
C GLU A 751 5.33 -17.98 -20.14
N LYS A 752 6.28 -17.14 -20.57
CA LYS A 752 7.71 -17.28 -20.28
C LYS A 752 8.18 -16.47 -19.06
N LYS A 753 7.25 -15.87 -18.30
CA LYS A 753 7.58 -15.11 -17.08
C LYS A 753 8.14 -16.01 -15.99
N ASP A 754 8.99 -15.42 -15.15
CA ASP A 754 9.52 -16.07 -13.95
C ASP A 754 8.40 -16.61 -13.06
N THR A 755 8.41 -17.91 -12.80
CA THR A 755 7.36 -18.60 -12.05
C THR A 755 7.33 -18.24 -10.57
N VAL A 756 8.45 -17.79 -10.01
CA VAL A 756 8.53 -17.35 -8.61
C VAL A 756 8.03 -15.91 -8.51
N GLY A 757 8.50 -15.01 -9.38
CA GLY A 757 8.27 -13.57 -9.25
C GLY A 757 7.17 -12.96 -10.10
N LYS A 758 6.37 -13.73 -10.86
CA LYS A 758 5.40 -13.17 -11.84
C LYS A 758 4.40 -12.17 -11.26
N HIS A 759 4.10 -12.26 -9.96
CA HIS A 759 3.12 -11.41 -9.26
C HIS A 759 3.73 -10.27 -8.44
N THR A 760 5.06 -10.18 -8.35
CA THR A 760 5.79 -9.05 -7.72
C THR A 760 6.61 -8.25 -8.73
N PRO A 761 6.03 -7.81 -9.87
CA PRO A 761 6.79 -7.10 -10.89
C PRO A 761 7.21 -5.72 -10.39
N CYS A 762 8.46 -5.36 -10.60
CA CYS A 762 8.95 -3.99 -10.42
C CYS A 762 9.35 -3.45 -11.80
N THR A 763 8.81 -2.29 -12.18
CA THR A 763 9.01 -1.69 -13.51
C THR A 763 9.41 -0.22 -13.38
N ILE A 764 10.47 0.18 -14.09
CA ILE A 764 10.87 1.57 -14.30
C ILE A 764 10.40 2.01 -15.68
N GLU A 765 9.66 3.10 -15.74
CA GLU A 765 9.31 3.74 -17.00
C GLU A 765 10.51 4.59 -17.47
N MET A 766 11.36 4.04 -18.35
CA MET A 766 12.63 4.69 -18.71
C MET A 766 12.45 6.07 -19.37
N CYS A 767 11.31 6.28 -20.02
CA CYS A 767 10.96 7.56 -20.62
C CYS A 767 10.71 8.68 -19.59
N THR A 768 10.22 8.35 -18.39
CA THR A 768 10.10 9.32 -17.29
C THR A 768 11.43 9.45 -16.55
N ARG A 769 12.11 8.33 -16.29
CA ARG A 769 13.41 8.33 -15.60
C ARG A 769 14.45 9.21 -16.28
N HIS A 770 14.53 9.16 -17.61
CA HIS A 770 15.54 9.89 -18.38
C HIS A 770 15.03 11.24 -18.92
N CYS A 771 13.84 11.68 -18.54
CA CYS A 771 13.34 12.99 -18.95
C CYS A 771 14.07 14.09 -18.16
N PRO A 772 14.77 15.03 -18.82
CA PRO A 772 15.45 16.12 -18.12
C PRO A 772 14.51 17.27 -17.74
N ALA A 773 13.25 17.24 -18.17
CA ALA A 773 12.28 18.25 -17.79
C ALA A 773 11.97 18.13 -16.30
N GLY A 774 11.91 19.27 -15.59
CA GLY A 774 11.62 19.31 -14.15
C GLY A 774 12.75 18.87 -13.23
N ALA A 775 13.89 18.39 -13.75
CA ALA A 775 15.09 18.26 -12.93
C ALA A 775 15.49 19.67 -12.47
N ALA A 776 15.46 19.91 -11.15
CA ALA A 776 15.90 21.19 -10.59
C ALA A 776 17.28 21.53 -11.15
N LYS A 777 17.38 22.69 -11.81
CA LYS A 777 18.67 23.24 -12.27
C LYS A 777 19.48 23.74 -11.10
#